data_AF-A0A418QL37-F1
#
_entry.id   AF-A0A418QL37-F1
#
_cell.length_a   1.000
_cell.length_b   1.000
_cell.length_c   1.000
_cell.angle_alpha   90.00
_cell.angle_beta   90.00
_cell.angle_gamma   90.00
#
_symmetry.space_group_name_H-M   'P 1'
#
loop_
_entity.id
_entity.type
_entity.pdbx_description
1 polymer ?
#
loop_
_entity_poly.entity_id
_entity_poly.type
_entity_poly.pdbx_seq_one_letter_code
_entity_poly.pdbx_strand_id
1 'polypeptide(L)'
;MAIASPIPASLARTVIAHNRLEPRPRSAEFNRSLRAEVRDAAWLLARQWQLGEFRAEDRGSPAFAELSARTAQPARLQLGAHPAQAYAPATPWEAQLQAEPPLVETGLRLRMGQAWLRLLRAQGLGQFAGAFRTRYPLRAVPMPAEGAYDVAFAQAQTTEVQAILRTAGAQALDGYALFEALRADPNAAGTVVAQPVNETTRAALARAATNYVATYDRLYFDRPATSAWSVPELAYDYALAVPDAQAPVLLAGQTPAGNGLHWHSVDEAAAAAHPALSSMAAGSALDVPTTRFIPTEIEFIGSPASRWWDFEDHRVDLGQVTGDSSDFGRMLLQEFAFLYQNDWFSVPYTVPVGSLSTVTAVVVTDVFGQSYRVHPAGASPATEPEAPERKLDDDAGRWGLFRQSPVGERTASVPRLLIPHAALTPLVGRPVEQVTLLREEATNLVWAVEQTVPDGFGNGMDGAGAAAQVAEYLRTRATPPVATTAAYTYQLASSVAEHWIPFVPRPAATGLSYLEQGEIPRQVAGLTLRPADQTIQPRTPLLRQGGSQPYLIHEYRVPPNGVRLEGAYRRARGLDGSVALWYGYQRLPTKQMGGSGLQFDTLLPGGTPSGTPSAPPDILDTPELPAKVQAPPYEQNQLFNLNRYDQYLSLALPALPALTVALWVNVADESFAGNWHYLLDARNLRDNTWFASLGIGSEWTWYLDGAPGTAAQLAGTLTLDTWHHVVLTTGATQAGDLLVNARYTRNEYTSPVRYADLRIYSRALLASEIADPTGNWSPNGQVARLSLAAGPRLTPSTLQATDTSGNGNHGILEGF
;
A
#
# COMPACT_ATOMS: atom_id res chain seq x y z
N MET A 1 9.46 61.52 32.98
CA MET A 1 9.07 61.30 34.39
C MET A 1 7.77 60.53 34.37
N ALA A 2 7.81 59.25 34.78
CA ALA A 2 6.64 58.37 34.91
C ALA A 2 5.71 58.89 36.04
N ILE A 3 4.41 58.57 36.13
CA ILE A 3 3.82 57.28 36.56
C ILE A 3 2.27 57.36 36.45
N ALA A 4 1.65 56.28 35.93
CA ALA A 4 0.33 55.63 36.18
C ALA A 4 -0.99 56.45 36.15
N SER A 5 -2.13 55.96 35.62
CA SER A 5 -2.56 54.60 35.26
C SER A 5 -3.66 54.64 34.16
N PRO A 6 -3.78 53.59 33.32
CA PRO A 6 -4.85 53.40 32.33
C PRO A 6 -5.95 52.40 32.79
N ILE A 7 -6.99 52.23 31.93
CA ILE A 7 -8.01 51.15 31.81
C ILE A 7 -9.42 51.54 32.30
N PRO A 8 -10.54 51.19 31.60
CA PRO A 8 -10.75 50.79 30.19
C PRO A 8 -11.85 51.59 29.46
N ALA A 9 -11.76 51.65 28.12
CA ALA A 9 -12.93 51.84 27.27
C ALA A 9 -13.76 50.54 27.31
N SER A 10 -14.66 50.43 28.29
CA SER A 10 -15.67 49.38 28.30
C SER A 10 -16.61 49.61 27.12
N LEU A 11 -16.60 48.65 26.20
CA LEU A 11 -17.69 48.23 25.31
C LEU A 11 -18.87 49.22 25.31
N ALA A 12 -18.85 50.19 24.40
CA ALA A 12 -20.08 50.78 23.94
C ALA A 12 -20.91 49.62 23.37
N ARG A 13 -21.85 49.12 24.18
CA ARG A 13 -22.79 48.09 23.78
C ARG A 13 -23.62 48.67 22.65
N THR A 14 -23.19 48.46 21.42
CA THR A 14 -24.09 48.55 20.28
C THR A 14 -25.12 47.46 20.46
N VAL A 15 -26.34 47.85 20.80
CA VAL A 15 -27.49 46.92 20.77
C VAL A 15 -27.75 46.64 19.30
N ILE A 16 -27.19 45.54 18.80
CA ILE A 16 -27.59 44.96 17.52
C ILE A 16 -28.98 44.35 17.77
N ALA A 17 -30.01 45.03 17.27
CA ALA A 17 -31.35 44.46 17.27
C ALA A 17 -31.46 43.46 16.12
N HIS A 18 -31.31 42.17 16.42
CA HIS A 18 -31.73 41.13 15.49
C HIS A 18 -33.25 41.09 15.46
N ASN A 19 -33.85 41.56 14.37
CA ASN A 19 -35.25 41.29 14.10
C ASN A 19 -35.37 39.83 13.66
N ARG A 20 -35.53 38.93 14.63
CA ARG A 20 -36.06 37.60 14.36
C ARG A 20 -37.52 37.78 13.95
N LEU A 21 -37.84 37.42 12.71
CA LEU A 21 -39.23 37.17 12.32
C LEU A 21 -39.70 35.94 13.11
N GLU A 22 -40.24 36.17 14.30
CA GLU A 22 -41.00 35.14 14.99
C GLU A 22 -42.38 35.06 14.35
N PRO A 23 -42.74 33.95 13.67
CA PRO A 23 -44.10 33.78 13.22
C PRO A 23 -44.98 33.77 14.46
N ARG A 24 -45.78 34.82 14.68
CA ARG A 24 -46.88 34.79 15.65
C ARG A 24 -47.96 33.90 15.06
N PRO A 25 -48.06 32.63 15.47
CA PRO A 25 -49.00 31.72 14.86
C PRO A 25 -50.36 32.05 15.48
N ARG A 26 -51.31 32.53 14.68
CA ARG A 26 -52.73 32.45 15.08
C ARG A 26 -53.22 30.99 15.08
N SER A 27 -52.38 30.04 14.64
CA SER A 27 -52.58 28.58 14.61
C SER A 27 -51.21 27.89 14.56
N ALA A 28 -51.00 26.82 15.35
CA ALA A 28 -49.76 26.04 15.40
C ALA A 28 -49.51 25.15 14.17
N GLU A 29 -50.42 25.15 13.19
CA GLU A 29 -50.31 24.35 11.95
C GLU A 29 -49.56 25.11 10.84
N PHE A 30 -48.24 24.91 10.76
CA PHE A 30 -47.39 25.46 9.69
C PHE A 30 -47.42 24.64 8.40
N ASN A 31 -47.84 23.37 8.48
CA ASN A 31 -47.84 22.42 7.37
C ASN A 31 -48.51 22.99 6.12
N ARG A 32 -49.69 23.61 6.26
CA ARG A 32 -50.42 24.17 5.13
C ARG A 32 -49.73 25.39 4.51
N SER A 33 -49.07 26.21 5.32
CA SER A 33 -48.41 27.43 4.87
C SER A 33 -47.10 27.14 4.14
N LEU A 34 -46.38 26.11 4.60
CA LEU A 34 -45.09 25.66 4.03
C LEU A 34 -45.26 24.77 2.80
N ARG A 35 -46.41 24.10 2.61
CA ARG A 35 -46.66 23.28 1.41
C ARG A 35 -46.75 24.15 0.15
N ALA A 36 -45.96 23.77 -0.85
CA ALA A 36 -46.09 24.21 -2.24
C ALA A 36 -47.18 23.40 -2.95
N GLU A 37 -48.45 23.60 -2.57
CA GLU A 37 -49.57 22.92 -3.23
C GLU A 37 -49.76 23.45 -4.67
N VAL A 38 -49.84 22.55 -5.65
CA VAL A 38 -50.20 22.90 -7.03
C VAL A 38 -51.73 23.04 -7.11
N ARG A 39 -52.20 24.20 -7.59
CA ARG A 39 -53.63 24.48 -7.81
C ARG A 39 -53.84 25.07 -9.20
N ASP A 40 -54.56 26.18 -9.32
CA ASP A 40 -54.72 26.90 -10.57
C ASP A 40 -53.55 27.86 -10.85
N ALA A 41 -53.50 28.40 -12.07
CA ALA A 41 -52.45 29.31 -12.50
C ALA A 41 -52.43 30.61 -11.67
N ALA A 42 -53.59 31.11 -11.23
CA ALA A 42 -53.66 32.33 -10.43
C ALA A 42 -53.03 32.12 -9.04
N TRP A 43 -53.22 30.92 -8.45
CA TRP A 43 -52.55 30.50 -7.22
C TRP A 43 -51.03 30.41 -7.38
N LEU A 44 -50.54 29.81 -8.47
CA LEU A 44 -49.09 29.73 -8.74
C LEU A 44 -48.47 31.13 -8.91
N LEU A 45 -49.13 32.03 -9.64
CA LEU A 45 -48.69 33.42 -9.79
C LEU A 45 -48.73 34.17 -8.44
N ALA A 46 -49.77 33.97 -7.63
CA ALA A 46 -49.87 34.58 -6.30
C ALA A 46 -48.79 34.08 -5.33
N ARG A 47 -48.41 32.79 -5.41
CA ARG A 47 -47.31 32.22 -4.64
C ARG A 47 -45.95 32.78 -5.07
N GLN A 48 -45.69 32.88 -6.38
CA GLN A 48 -44.52 33.57 -6.93
C GLN A 48 -44.44 35.02 -6.43
N TRP A 49 -45.55 35.75 -6.47
CA TRP A 49 -45.62 37.11 -5.92
C TRP A 49 -45.34 37.17 -4.41
N GLN A 50 -45.88 36.23 -3.64
CA GLN A 50 -45.67 36.14 -2.18
C GLN A 50 -44.20 35.92 -1.82
N LEU A 51 -43.51 35.05 -2.55
CA LEU A 51 -42.08 34.74 -2.33
C LEU A 51 -41.14 35.78 -2.94
N GLY A 52 -41.68 36.75 -3.68
CA GLY A 52 -40.91 37.85 -4.23
C GLY A 52 -40.34 37.58 -5.63
N GLU A 53 -40.74 36.52 -6.32
CA GLU A 53 -40.28 36.18 -7.69
C GLU A 53 -40.52 37.33 -8.68
N PHE A 54 -41.57 38.13 -8.48
CA PHE A 54 -41.89 39.30 -9.32
C PHE A 54 -41.28 40.60 -8.81
N ARG A 55 -40.54 40.58 -7.70
CA ARG A 55 -39.72 41.71 -7.29
C ARG A 55 -38.46 41.66 -8.13
N ALA A 56 -38.47 42.42 -9.23
CA ALA A 56 -37.24 42.67 -9.97
C ALA A 56 -36.27 43.42 -9.05
N GLU A 57 -35.13 42.79 -8.74
CA GLU A 57 -33.99 43.51 -8.19
C GLU A 57 -33.25 44.18 -9.36
N ASP A 58 -32.84 45.45 -9.20
CA ASP A 58 -32.01 46.15 -10.19
C ASP A 58 -30.57 45.63 -10.10
N ARG A 59 -30.38 44.38 -10.52
CA ARG A 59 -29.11 43.66 -10.46
C ARG A 59 -28.89 42.92 -11.78
N GLY A 60 -27.80 43.25 -12.46
CA GLY A 60 -27.39 42.56 -13.68
C GLY A 60 -26.79 41.19 -13.37
N SER A 61 -27.23 40.16 -14.10
CA SER A 61 -26.56 38.86 -14.09
C SER A 61 -25.28 38.91 -14.95
N PRO A 62 -24.25 38.10 -14.64
CA PRO A 62 -23.05 37.99 -15.48
C PRO A 62 -23.39 37.56 -16.91
N ALA A 63 -23.00 38.37 -17.91
CA ALA A 63 -23.14 38.03 -19.33
C ALA A 63 -21.82 37.52 -19.91
N PHE A 64 -20.70 38.14 -19.51
CA PHE A 64 -19.36 37.75 -19.94
C PHE A 64 -18.37 37.86 -18.80
N ALA A 65 -17.34 37.02 -18.82
CA ALA A 65 -16.17 37.17 -17.96
C ALA A 65 -14.90 37.17 -18.80
N GLU A 66 -14.03 38.14 -18.56
CA GLU A 66 -12.68 38.20 -19.11
C GLU A 66 -11.68 37.86 -18.01
N LEU A 67 -10.85 36.86 -18.25
CA LEU A 67 -9.84 36.39 -17.30
C LEU A 67 -8.45 36.52 -17.91
N SER A 68 -7.52 37.08 -17.14
CA SER A 68 -6.09 37.02 -17.44
C SER A 68 -5.34 36.31 -16.31
N ALA A 69 -4.31 35.57 -16.69
CA ALA A 69 -3.49 34.80 -15.77
C ALA A 69 -2.03 34.81 -16.19
N ARG A 70 -1.16 34.50 -15.24
CA ARG A 70 0.26 34.24 -15.46
C ARG A 70 0.58 32.83 -15.03
N THR A 71 1.39 32.14 -15.82
CA THR A 71 1.79 30.76 -15.53
C THR A 71 3.30 30.59 -15.65
N ALA A 72 3.87 29.79 -14.76
CA ALA A 72 5.29 29.45 -14.79
C ALA A 72 5.49 28.00 -14.34
N GLN A 73 6.32 27.25 -15.05
CA GLN A 73 6.73 25.92 -14.61
C GLN A 73 7.91 26.03 -13.62
N PRO A 74 8.04 25.11 -12.64
CA PRO A 74 9.24 25.03 -11.84
C PRO A 74 10.48 24.89 -12.72
N ALA A 75 11.56 25.57 -12.36
CA ALA A 75 12.84 25.50 -13.07
C ALA A 75 13.87 24.65 -12.31
N ARG A 76 13.76 24.65 -10.97
CA ARG A 76 14.66 23.92 -10.08
C ARG A 76 13.87 23.08 -9.09
N LEU A 77 14.46 21.95 -8.72
CA LEU A 77 13.99 21.03 -7.69
C LEU A 77 15.12 20.81 -6.68
N GLN A 78 14.78 20.79 -5.41
CA GLN A 78 15.66 20.39 -4.32
C GLN A 78 15.04 19.17 -3.63
N LEU A 79 15.84 18.13 -3.43
CA LEU A 79 15.48 16.89 -2.76
C LEU A 79 16.12 16.90 -1.37
N GLY A 80 15.33 16.86 -0.30
CA GLY A 80 15.82 16.97 1.08
C GLY A 80 16.83 18.11 1.28
N ALA A 81 17.98 17.79 1.88
CA ALA A 81 19.08 18.72 2.10
C ALA A 81 20.13 18.75 0.96
N HIS A 82 19.84 18.09 -0.18
CA HIS A 82 20.79 17.96 -1.27
C HIS A 82 20.86 19.24 -2.14
N PRO A 83 21.90 19.40 -2.98
CA PRO A 83 21.99 20.53 -3.91
C PRO A 83 20.79 20.61 -4.86
N ALA A 84 20.40 21.83 -5.23
CA ALA A 84 19.32 22.05 -6.20
C ALA A 84 19.71 21.56 -7.61
N GLN A 85 18.80 20.82 -8.24
CA GLN A 85 18.94 20.27 -9.59
C GLN A 85 17.91 20.88 -10.56
N ALA A 86 18.08 20.63 -11.85
CA ALA A 86 17.11 21.05 -12.86
C ALA A 86 15.79 20.28 -12.67
N TYR A 87 14.66 20.97 -12.78
CA TYR A 87 13.35 20.32 -12.77
C TYR A 87 13.07 19.69 -14.15
N ALA A 88 12.55 18.45 -14.18
CA ALA A 88 12.22 17.74 -15.41
C ALA A 88 10.71 17.80 -15.70
N PRO A 89 10.21 18.75 -16.53
CA PRO A 89 8.77 18.99 -16.67
C PRO A 89 7.98 17.83 -17.27
N ALA A 90 8.60 17.04 -18.16
CA ALA A 90 7.97 15.88 -18.77
C ALA A 90 7.85 14.67 -17.82
N THR A 91 8.59 14.65 -16.72
CA THR A 91 8.62 13.52 -15.78
C THR A 91 7.57 13.71 -14.67
N PRO A 92 6.79 12.69 -14.31
CA PRO A 92 5.87 12.78 -13.18
C PRO A 92 6.59 13.12 -11.87
N TRP A 93 5.94 13.88 -11.00
CA TRP A 93 6.52 14.29 -9.71
C TRP A 93 6.92 13.10 -8.86
N GLU A 94 6.08 12.06 -8.76
CA GLU A 94 6.36 10.88 -7.95
C GLU A 94 7.68 10.21 -8.34
N ALA A 95 8.00 10.16 -9.64
CA ALA A 95 9.26 9.62 -10.10
C ALA A 95 10.45 10.51 -9.69
N GLN A 96 10.33 11.84 -9.84
CA GLN A 96 11.40 12.78 -9.47
C GLN A 96 11.64 12.85 -7.95
N LEU A 97 10.59 12.69 -7.15
CA LEU A 97 10.63 12.90 -5.71
C LEU A 97 10.85 11.61 -4.91
N GLN A 98 10.23 10.51 -5.32
CA GLN A 98 10.19 9.26 -4.57
C GLN A 98 11.19 8.22 -5.08
N ALA A 99 12.00 8.55 -6.09
CA ALA A 99 13.00 7.62 -6.58
C ALA A 99 14.08 7.37 -5.52
N GLU A 100 14.24 6.10 -5.19
CA GLU A 100 15.31 5.57 -4.36
C GLU A 100 16.34 4.83 -5.23
N PRO A 101 17.58 4.70 -4.75
CA PRO A 101 18.53 3.76 -5.33
C PRO A 101 17.87 2.37 -5.49
N PRO A 102 17.89 1.77 -6.70
CA PRO A 102 17.24 0.49 -6.92
C PRO A 102 17.92 -0.58 -6.07
N LEU A 103 17.13 -1.53 -5.58
CA LEU A 103 17.66 -2.66 -4.82
C LEU A 103 18.54 -3.53 -5.73
N VAL A 104 19.86 -3.45 -5.50
CA VAL A 104 20.87 -4.16 -6.30
C VAL A 104 21.08 -5.59 -5.79
N GLU A 105 20.02 -6.35 -5.88
CA GLU A 105 19.97 -7.71 -5.40
C GLU A 105 20.59 -8.71 -6.39
N THR A 106 20.82 -9.92 -5.89
CA THR A 106 21.39 -11.03 -6.64
C THR A 106 20.63 -11.32 -7.94
N GLY A 107 19.30 -11.31 -7.91
CA GLY A 107 18.46 -11.55 -9.09
C GLY A 107 18.55 -10.45 -10.14
N LEU A 108 18.70 -9.18 -9.73
CA LEU A 108 18.93 -8.09 -10.68
C LEU A 108 20.30 -8.24 -11.35
N ARG A 109 21.37 -8.48 -10.56
CA ARG A 109 22.73 -8.72 -11.07
C ARG A 109 22.77 -9.86 -12.09
N LEU A 110 22.07 -10.96 -11.80
CA LEU A 110 21.98 -12.12 -12.68
C LEU A 110 21.21 -11.80 -13.99
N ARG A 111 20.03 -11.16 -13.89
CA ARG A 111 19.22 -10.78 -15.07
C ARG A 111 19.98 -9.84 -15.99
N MET A 112 20.67 -8.85 -15.40
CA MET A 112 21.55 -7.94 -16.11
C MET A 112 22.69 -8.69 -16.82
N GLY A 113 23.33 -9.65 -16.14
CA GLY A 113 24.40 -10.44 -16.71
C GLY A 113 23.92 -11.32 -17.87
N GLN A 114 22.76 -11.96 -17.73
CA GLN A 114 22.14 -12.72 -18.81
C GLN A 114 21.78 -11.85 -20.01
N ALA A 115 21.28 -10.63 -19.79
CA ALA A 115 20.98 -9.69 -20.86
C ALA A 115 22.25 -9.31 -21.66
N TRP A 116 23.37 -9.04 -20.98
CA TRP A 116 24.65 -8.81 -21.64
C TRP A 116 25.10 -10.02 -22.47
N LEU A 117 25.04 -11.22 -21.91
CA LEU A 117 25.44 -12.43 -22.62
C LEU A 117 24.56 -12.73 -23.84
N ARG A 118 23.25 -12.42 -23.77
CA ARG A 118 22.34 -12.48 -24.92
C ARG A 118 22.70 -11.44 -25.97
N LEU A 119 23.02 -10.21 -25.57
CA LEU A 119 23.44 -9.14 -26.46
C LEU A 119 24.71 -9.51 -27.23
N LEU A 120 25.73 -10.05 -26.55
CA LEU A 120 26.95 -10.52 -27.20
C LEU A 120 26.67 -11.62 -28.23
N ARG A 121 25.85 -12.61 -27.90
CA ARG A 121 25.48 -13.69 -28.84
C ARG A 121 24.76 -13.14 -30.06
N ALA A 122 23.79 -12.25 -29.88
CA ALA A 122 23.04 -11.63 -30.97
C ALA A 122 23.94 -10.82 -31.93
N GLN A 123 25.06 -10.30 -31.44
CA GLN A 123 26.02 -9.54 -32.24
C GLN A 123 27.20 -10.38 -32.78
N GLY A 124 27.16 -11.71 -32.65
CA GLY A 124 28.26 -12.58 -33.09
C GLY A 124 29.53 -12.48 -32.24
N LEU A 125 29.41 -11.99 -30.99
CA LEU A 125 30.48 -11.79 -30.02
C LEU A 125 30.44 -12.80 -28.86
N GLY A 126 29.67 -13.88 -29.02
CA GLY A 126 29.41 -14.88 -27.96
C GLY A 126 30.67 -15.57 -27.42
N GLN A 127 31.74 -15.64 -28.20
CA GLN A 127 33.04 -16.19 -27.81
C GLN A 127 33.70 -15.43 -26.64
N PHE A 128 33.35 -14.16 -26.44
CA PHE A 128 33.92 -13.34 -25.36
C PHE A 128 33.21 -13.50 -24.02
N ALA A 129 32.10 -14.26 -23.96
CA ALA A 129 31.33 -14.48 -22.74
C ALA A 129 32.17 -14.96 -21.55
N GLY A 130 33.16 -15.82 -21.79
CA GLY A 130 34.07 -16.32 -20.75
C GLY A 130 34.89 -15.21 -20.09
N ALA A 131 35.46 -14.30 -20.88
CA ALA A 131 36.28 -13.20 -20.38
C ALA A 131 35.49 -12.27 -19.44
N PHE A 132 34.26 -11.94 -19.81
CA PHE A 132 33.37 -11.14 -18.94
C PHE A 132 33.04 -11.85 -17.64
N ARG A 133 32.73 -13.15 -17.68
CA ARG A 133 32.46 -13.96 -16.45
C ARG A 133 33.67 -13.99 -15.52
N THR A 134 34.87 -14.12 -16.07
CA THR A 134 36.11 -14.11 -15.28
C THR A 134 36.38 -12.75 -14.64
N ARG A 135 36.13 -11.65 -15.36
CA ARG A 135 36.42 -10.30 -14.86
C ARG A 135 35.37 -9.78 -13.87
N TYR A 136 34.11 -10.14 -14.05
CA TYR A 136 32.96 -9.73 -13.24
C TYR A 136 32.17 -10.95 -12.73
N PRO A 137 32.77 -11.80 -11.88
CA PRO A 137 32.09 -12.99 -11.39
C PRO A 137 30.98 -12.60 -10.40
N LEU A 138 29.81 -13.20 -10.54
CA LEU A 138 28.76 -13.08 -9.53
C LEU A 138 29.12 -13.96 -8.33
N ARG A 139 29.47 -13.33 -7.20
CA ARG A 139 29.92 -14.03 -5.99
C ARG A 139 28.73 -14.45 -5.14
N ALA A 140 28.63 -15.75 -4.83
CA ALA A 140 27.73 -16.26 -3.81
C ALA A 140 28.26 -15.95 -2.41
N VAL A 141 27.38 -15.93 -1.40
CA VAL A 141 27.81 -15.87 0.01
C VAL A 141 28.60 -17.16 0.33
N PRO A 142 29.85 -17.06 0.81
CA PRO A 142 30.67 -18.23 1.11
C PRO A 142 30.01 -19.12 2.15
N MET A 143 30.18 -20.45 2.03
CA MET A 143 29.81 -21.36 3.10
C MET A 143 30.75 -21.12 4.29
N PRO A 144 30.22 -20.97 5.51
CA PRO A 144 31.07 -20.84 6.69
C PRO A 144 31.89 -22.13 6.88
N ALA A 145 33.08 -21.99 7.45
CA ALA A 145 33.91 -23.14 7.82
C ALA A 145 33.15 -24.08 8.77
N GLU A 146 33.51 -25.36 8.78
CA GLU A 146 32.88 -26.35 9.67
C GLU A 146 33.01 -25.92 11.14
N GLY A 147 31.89 -25.82 11.85
CA GLY A 147 31.82 -25.29 13.22
C GLY A 147 31.80 -23.77 13.37
N ALA A 148 32.00 -23.01 12.28
CA ALA A 148 31.74 -21.57 12.22
C ALA A 148 30.30 -21.31 11.79
N TYR A 149 29.67 -20.32 12.40
CA TYR A 149 28.29 -19.93 12.11
C TYR A 149 28.28 -18.55 11.48
N ASP A 150 27.42 -18.36 10.49
CA ASP A 150 27.28 -17.09 9.81
C ASP A 150 25.79 -16.80 9.60
N VAL A 151 25.26 -15.79 10.30
CA VAL A 151 23.85 -15.39 10.17
C VAL A 151 23.58 -14.83 8.78
N ALA A 152 24.54 -14.12 8.17
CA ALA A 152 24.41 -13.67 6.80
C ALA A 152 24.30 -14.86 5.84
N PHE A 153 24.98 -15.98 6.13
CA PHE A 153 24.79 -17.22 5.39
C PHE A 153 23.40 -17.84 5.63
N ALA A 154 22.90 -17.86 6.86
CA ALA A 154 21.56 -18.37 7.17
C ALA A 154 20.46 -17.57 6.46
N GLN A 155 20.58 -16.24 6.48
CA GLN A 155 19.70 -15.31 5.75
C GLN A 155 19.82 -15.48 4.24
N ALA A 156 21.02 -15.78 3.73
CA ALA A 156 21.24 -16.09 2.33
C ALA A 156 20.68 -17.48 1.94
N GLN A 157 20.63 -18.44 2.86
CA GLN A 157 20.04 -19.78 2.63
C GLN A 157 18.53 -19.74 2.47
N THR A 158 17.84 -18.74 3.05
CA THR A 158 16.39 -18.55 2.87
C THR A 158 16.03 -18.19 1.43
N THR A 159 17.03 -17.93 0.59
CA THR A 159 16.89 -17.62 -0.82
C THR A 159 17.28 -18.81 -1.69
N GLU A 160 16.33 -19.37 -2.44
CA GLU A 160 16.54 -20.47 -3.40
C GLU A 160 17.71 -20.21 -4.36
N VAL A 161 18.00 -18.94 -4.59
CA VAL A 161 19.04 -18.53 -5.52
C VAL A 161 20.43 -18.67 -4.97
N GLN A 162 20.66 -18.51 -3.68
CA GLN A 162 22.01 -18.77 -3.18
C GLN A 162 22.33 -20.26 -3.33
N ALA A 163 21.33 -21.16 -3.33
CA ALA A 163 21.53 -22.54 -3.75
C ALA A 163 21.86 -22.64 -5.25
N ILE A 164 21.10 -21.99 -6.13
CA ILE A 164 21.36 -21.98 -7.59
C ILE A 164 22.74 -21.38 -7.90
N LEU A 165 23.15 -20.31 -7.22
CA LEU A 165 24.46 -19.67 -7.37
C LEU A 165 25.59 -20.46 -6.73
N ARG A 166 25.35 -21.28 -5.71
CA ARG A 166 26.37 -22.24 -5.25
C ARG A 166 26.65 -23.28 -6.33
N THR A 167 25.62 -23.71 -7.07
CA THR A 167 25.76 -24.69 -8.16
C THR A 167 26.28 -24.07 -9.47
N ALA A 168 25.93 -22.81 -9.75
CA ALA A 168 26.19 -22.15 -11.04
C ALA A 168 27.10 -20.90 -10.98
N GLY A 169 27.42 -20.38 -9.80
CA GLY A 169 27.95 -19.03 -9.57
C GLY A 169 29.34 -18.76 -10.15
N ALA A 170 30.20 -19.78 -10.22
CA ALA A 170 31.50 -19.66 -10.90
C ALA A 170 31.36 -19.38 -12.42
N GLN A 171 30.17 -19.58 -13.00
CA GLN A 171 29.87 -19.28 -14.40
C GLN A 171 28.89 -18.12 -14.60
N ALA A 172 28.42 -17.48 -13.53
CA ALA A 172 27.49 -16.37 -13.61
C ALA A 172 28.23 -15.03 -13.71
N LEU A 173 27.73 -14.14 -14.58
CA LEU A 173 28.23 -12.79 -14.77
C LEU A 173 27.45 -11.84 -13.85
N ASP A 174 28.16 -11.05 -13.04
CA ASP A 174 27.57 -9.91 -12.34
C ASP A 174 27.34 -8.77 -13.35
N GLY A 175 26.13 -8.71 -13.91
CA GLY A 175 25.78 -7.71 -14.90
C GLY A 175 25.65 -6.30 -14.35
N TYR A 176 25.44 -6.15 -13.03
CA TYR A 176 25.41 -4.82 -12.42
C TYR A 176 26.82 -4.28 -12.25
N ALA A 177 27.76 -5.10 -11.77
CA ALA A 177 29.17 -4.70 -11.67
C ALA A 177 29.74 -4.36 -13.06
N LEU A 178 29.36 -5.12 -14.09
CA LEU A 178 29.67 -4.79 -15.49
C LEU A 178 29.02 -3.46 -15.91
N PHE A 179 27.73 -3.26 -15.61
CA PHE A 179 27.02 -2.02 -15.95
C PHE A 179 27.71 -0.80 -15.35
N GLU A 180 28.07 -0.82 -14.06
CA GLU A 180 28.78 0.28 -13.39
C GLU A 180 30.12 0.58 -14.07
N ALA A 181 30.89 -0.46 -14.42
CA ALA A 181 32.16 -0.29 -15.11
C ALA A 181 32.00 0.31 -16.51
N LEU A 182 31.01 -0.14 -17.28
CA LEU A 182 30.74 0.35 -18.64
C LEU A 182 30.11 1.75 -18.66
N ARG A 183 29.35 2.10 -17.61
CA ARG A 183 28.79 3.46 -17.45
C ARG A 183 29.90 4.47 -17.14
N ALA A 184 30.91 4.06 -16.36
CA ALA A 184 32.08 4.88 -16.06
C ALA A 184 33.03 5.03 -17.26
N ASP A 185 33.27 3.94 -18.00
CA ASP A 185 34.06 3.95 -19.23
C ASP A 185 33.50 2.92 -20.24
N PRO A 186 32.81 3.37 -21.30
CA PRO A 186 32.28 2.48 -22.33
C PRO A 186 33.36 1.65 -23.05
N ASN A 187 34.62 2.11 -23.06
CA ASN A 187 35.73 1.39 -23.68
C ASN A 187 36.25 0.24 -22.81
N ALA A 188 35.85 0.17 -21.54
CA ALA A 188 36.23 -0.91 -20.63
C ALA A 188 35.80 -2.29 -21.16
N ALA A 189 34.75 -2.38 -21.99
CA ALA A 189 34.38 -3.63 -22.65
C ALA A 189 35.52 -4.22 -23.51
N GLY A 190 36.32 -3.37 -24.15
CA GLY A 190 37.44 -3.79 -24.99
C GLY A 190 38.66 -4.27 -24.20
N THR A 191 38.82 -3.83 -22.95
CA THR A 191 39.96 -4.20 -22.08
C THR A 191 39.72 -5.48 -21.28
N VAL A 192 38.47 -5.91 -21.15
CA VAL A 192 38.09 -7.17 -20.51
C VAL A 192 38.55 -8.39 -21.32
N VAL A 193 38.67 -8.25 -22.64
CA VAL A 193 39.08 -9.33 -23.54
C VAL A 193 40.61 -9.35 -23.66
N ALA A 194 41.26 -10.31 -22.99
CA ALA A 194 42.72 -10.42 -22.91
C ALA A 194 43.44 -10.90 -24.18
N GLN A 195 42.82 -10.82 -25.37
CA GLN A 195 43.43 -11.21 -26.65
C GLN A 195 43.54 -10.01 -27.60
N PRO A 196 44.48 -10.00 -28.57
CA PRO A 196 44.51 -8.97 -29.60
C PRO A 196 43.26 -9.10 -30.48
N VAL A 197 42.19 -8.40 -30.09
CA VAL A 197 41.00 -8.21 -30.91
C VAL A 197 41.28 -7.13 -31.95
N ASN A 198 40.85 -7.38 -33.18
CA ASN A 198 40.93 -6.37 -34.25
C ASN A 198 40.05 -5.16 -33.94
N GLU A 199 40.31 -4.03 -34.61
CA GLU A 199 39.59 -2.77 -34.39
C GLU A 199 38.07 -2.93 -34.57
N THR A 200 37.65 -3.73 -35.55
CA THR A 200 36.24 -4.02 -35.83
C THR A 200 35.53 -4.66 -34.64
N THR A 201 36.19 -5.61 -33.98
CA THR A 201 35.66 -6.29 -32.79
C THR A 201 35.61 -5.35 -31.60
N ARG A 202 36.64 -4.51 -31.40
CA ARG A 202 36.66 -3.50 -30.34
C ARG A 202 35.51 -2.50 -30.50
N ALA A 203 35.31 -2.00 -31.71
CA ALA A 203 34.18 -1.11 -32.02
C ALA A 203 32.82 -1.80 -31.83
N ALA A 204 32.70 -3.09 -32.14
CA ALA A 204 31.48 -3.84 -31.88
C ALA A 204 31.19 -4.00 -30.37
N LEU A 205 32.20 -4.31 -29.56
CA LEU A 205 32.08 -4.39 -28.10
C LEU A 205 31.71 -3.04 -27.46
N ALA A 206 32.32 -1.94 -27.93
CA ALA A 206 31.96 -0.59 -27.47
C ALA A 206 30.50 -0.25 -27.79
N ARG A 207 30.02 -0.56 -29.01
CA ARG A 207 28.61 -0.38 -29.37
C ARG A 207 27.67 -1.24 -28.52
N ALA A 208 28.05 -2.49 -28.22
CA ALA A 208 27.30 -3.34 -27.31
C ALA A 208 27.22 -2.71 -25.91
N ALA A 209 28.34 -2.20 -25.39
CA ALA A 209 28.42 -1.52 -24.10
C ALA A 209 27.50 -0.29 -24.05
N THR A 210 27.57 0.58 -25.06
CA THR A 210 26.68 1.76 -25.17
C THR A 210 25.21 1.36 -25.18
N ASN A 211 24.83 0.34 -25.97
CA ASN A 211 23.44 -0.13 -26.01
C ASN A 211 22.99 -0.71 -24.67
N TYR A 212 23.86 -1.49 -24.02
CA TYR A 212 23.58 -2.07 -22.71
C TYR A 212 23.36 -0.99 -21.66
N VAL A 213 24.26 -0.01 -21.55
CA VAL A 213 24.12 1.13 -20.62
C VAL A 213 22.86 1.94 -20.92
N ALA A 214 22.66 2.35 -22.18
CA ALA A 214 21.49 3.13 -22.59
C ALA A 214 20.16 2.41 -22.34
N THR A 215 20.13 1.07 -22.44
CA THR A 215 18.94 0.28 -22.13
C THR A 215 18.53 0.42 -20.67
N TYR A 216 19.48 0.33 -19.73
CA TYR A 216 19.18 0.42 -18.30
C TYR A 216 19.00 1.85 -17.81
N ASP A 217 19.72 2.82 -18.38
CA ASP A 217 19.51 4.25 -18.11
C ASP A 217 18.11 4.71 -18.56
N ARG A 218 17.53 4.09 -19.60
CA ARG A 218 16.15 4.32 -20.01
C ARG A 218 15.14 3.53 -19.19
N LEU A 219 15.50 2.31 -18.76
CA LEU A 219 14.56 1.42 -18.08
C LEU A 219 14.27 1.90 -16.66
N TYR A 220 15.29 2.29 -15.92
CA TYR A 220 15.15 2.81 -14.55
C TYR A 220 15.20 4.32 -14.60
N PHE A 221 14.20 4.97 -14.03
CA PHE A 221 14.22 6.41 -13.81
C PHE A 221 15.45 6.74 -12.96
N ASP A 222 16.15 7.80 -13.41
CA ASP A 222 17.46 8.26 -12.97
C ASP A 222 17.77 7.85 -11.53
N ARG A 223 18.73 6.92 -11.33
CA ARG A 223 19.12 6.44 -10.00
C ARG A 223 19.65 7.65 -9.24
N PRO A 224 18.86 8.27 -8.35
CA PRO A 224 19.30 9.51 -7.80
C PRO A 224 20.47 9.21 -6.88
N ALA A 225 21.55 9.99 -7.00
CA ALA A 225 22.67 9.91 -6.05
C ALA A 225 22.24 10.30 -4.63
N THR A 226 21.01 10.82 -4.50
CA THR A 226 20.49 11.53 -3.34
C THR A 226 19.04 11.10 -3.10
N SER A 227 18.76 10.47 -1.96
CA SER A 227 17.39 10.20 -1.53
C SER A 227 16.77 11.44 -0.89
N ALA A 228 15.51 11.74 -1.22
CA ALA A 228 14.69 12.73 -0.51
C ALA A 228 13.95 12.13 0.71
N TRP A 229 14.09 10.82 0.96
CA TRP A 229 13.43 10.16 2.08
C TRP A 229 13.97 10.68 3.41
N SER A 230 13.06 11.25 4.20
CA SER A 230 13.33 11.74 5.53
C SER A 230 12.89 10.69 6.54
N VAL A 231 13.87 10.02 7.15
CA VAL A 231 13.65 9.01 8.19
C VAL A 231 12.87 9.58 9.39
N PRO A 232 13.18 10.79 9.92
CA PRO A 232 12.41 11.38 11.01
C PRO A 232 10.93 11.59 10.67
N GLU A 233 10.62 11.91 9.43
CA GLU A 233 9.29 12.31 8.98
C GLU A 233 8.48 11.18 8.33
N LEU A 234 9.16 10.10 7.92
CA LEU A 234 8.62 9.00 7.13
C LEU A 234 7.91 9.49 5.86
N ALA A 235 8.52 10.47 5.19
CA ALA A 235 8.04 11.10 3.98
C ALA A 235 9.22 11.61 3.13
N TYR A 236 8.97 11.94 1.87
CA TYR A 236 9.95 12.62 1.02
C TYR A 236 9.84 14.12 1.19
N ASP A 237 10.95 14.76 1.53
CA ASP A 237 11.07 16.21 1.67
C ASP A 237 11.57 16.82 0.35
N TYR A 238 10.90 17.88 -0.11
CA TYR A 238 11.28 18.51 -1.37
C TYR A 238 10.89 19.99 -1.41
N ALA A 239 11.59 20.72 -2.28
CA ALA A 239 11.28 22.11 -2.60
C ALA A 239 11.47 22.42 -4.08
N LEU A 240 10.70 23.36 -4.59
CA LEU A 240 10.65 23.79 -5.98
C LEU A 240 10.93 25.29 -6.04
N ALA A 241 11.65 25.72 -7.08
CA ALA A 241 11.76 27.13 -7.41
C ALA A 241 11.05 27.40 -8.74
N VAL A 242 10.07 28.29 -8.70
CA VAL A 242 9.32 28.73 -9.87
C VAL A 242 9.79 30.14 -10.27
N PRO A 243 10.15 30.37 -11.54
CA PRO A 243 10.55 31.70 -12.00
C PRO A 243 9.45 32.76 -11.80
N ASP A 244 9.83 33.92 -11.30
CA ASP A 244 8.98 35.12 -11.24
C ASP A 244 9.86 36.38 -11.43
N ALA A 245 9.24 37.49 -11.82
CA ALA A 245 9.92 38.65 -12.40
C ALA A 245 10.87 39.37 -11.43
N GLN A 246 10.61 39.30 -10.12
CA GLN A 246 11.41 39.93 -9.07
C GLN A 246 12.36 38.93 -8.40
N ALA A 247 11.80 37.82 -7.93
CA ALA A 247 12.52 36.75 -7.24
C ALA A 247 11.75 35.44 -7.42
N PRO A 248 12.42 34.27 -7.43
CA PRO A 248 11.73 33.00 -7.60
C PRO A 248 10.74 32.74 -6.46
N VAL A 249 9.58 32.19 -6.81
CA VAL A 249 8.62 31.68 -5.82
C VAL A 249 9.09 30.31 -5.38
N LEU A 250 9.30 30.14 -4.07
CA LEU A 250 9.72 28.87 -3.49
C LEU A 250 8.49 28.15 -2.93
N LEU A 251 8.37 26.88 -3.27
CA LEU A 251 7.33 26.01 -2.75
C LEU A 251 8.01 24.80 -2.11
N ALA A 252 7.58 24.39 -0.92
CA ALA A 252 8.12 23.22 -0.24
C ALA A 252 6.99 22.34 0.28
N GLY A 253 7.27 21.04 0.40
CA GLY A 253 6.29 20.09 0.84
C GLY A 253 6.89 18.76 1.25
N GLN A 254 6.03 17.91 1.79
CA GLN A 254 6.33 16.52 2.10
C GLN A 254 5.33 15.63 1.36
N THR A 255 5.76 14.45 0.90
CA THR A 255 4.81 13.52 0.25
C THR A 255 3.73 13.08 1.25
N PRO A 256 2.43 13.18 0.90
CA PRO A 256 1.36 12.75 1.78
C PRO A 256 1.31 11.21 1.89
N ALA A 257 0.59 10.73 2.90
CA ALA A 257 0.28 9.30 3.00
C ALA A 257 -0.77 8.91 1.95
N GLY A 258 -0.55 7.83 1.20
CA GLY A 258 -1.56 7.22 0.31
C GLY A 258 -1.92 7.97 -0.97
N ASN A 259 -2.33 9.24 -0.88
CA ASN A 259 -3.20 9.91 -1.85
C ASN A 259 -2.49 10.56 -3.06
N GLY A 260 -1.25 10.19 -3.37
CA GLY A 260 -0.49 10.82 -4.46
C GLY A 260 -0.20 12.31 -4.23
N LEU A 261 0.45 12.97 -5.19
CA LEU A 261 0.79 14.40 -5.08
C LEU A 261 -0.30 15.28 -5.70
N HIS A 262 -0.72 16.30 -4.96
CA HIS A 262 -1.79 17.21 -5.35
C HIS A 262 -1.43 18.67 -5.10
N TRP A 263 -2.34 19.58 -5.47
CA TRP A 263 -2.14 21.02 -5.33
C TRP A 263 -1.80 21.42 -3.88
N HIS A 264 -2.38 20.75 -2.89
CA HIS A 264 -2.17 20.99 -1.46
C HIS A 264 -0.93 20.25 -0.89
N SER A 265 -0.12 19.61 -1.73
CA SER A 265 1.08 18.87 -1.27
C SER A 265 2.30 19.78 -1.12
N VAL A 266 2.18 21.07 -1.46
CA VAL A 266 3.21 22.08 -1.28
C VAL A 266 2.61 23.38 -0.76
N ASP A 267 3.40 24.14 -0.03
CA ASP A 267 3.07 25.50 0.41
C ASP A 267 4.22 26.44 0.07
N GLU A 268 4.01 27.76 0.15
CA GLU A 268 5.10 28.72 -0.04
C GLU A 268 6.17 28.55 1.05
N ALA A 269 7.44 28.64 0.66
CA ALA A 269 8.58 28.43 1.54
C ALA A 269 9.47 29.66 1.68
N ALA A 270 9.99 29.90 2.89
CA ALA A 270 10.87 31.04 3.14
C ALA A 270 12.20 30.87 2.41
N ALA A 271 12.70 31.94 1.78
CA ALA A 271 13.99 31.94 1.09
C ALA A 271 15.16 31.47 1.98
N ALA A 272 15.14 31.84 3.26
CA ALA A 272 16.15 31.44 4.24
C ALA A 272 16.21 29.93 4.49
N ALA A 273 15.10 29.20 4.31
CA ALA A 273 15.07 27.75 4.48
C ALA A 273 15.67 27.01 3.27
N HIS A 274 15.67 27.63 2.09
CA HIS A 274 16.13 27.02 0.84
C HIS A 274 17.10 27.94 0.06
N PRO A 275 18.29 28.25 0.62
CA PRO A 275 19.23 29.20 0.02
C PRO A 275 19.74 28.78 -1.37
N ALA A 276 19.84 27.46 -1.61
CA ALA A 276 20.24 26.91 -2.91
C ALA A 276 19.21 27.19 -4.03
N LEU A 277 17.93 27.30 -3.68
CA LEU A 277 16.85 27.62 -4.61
C LEU A 277 16.64 29.14 -4.73
N SER A 278 16.81 29.89 -3.63
CA SER A 278 16.60 31.34 -3.62
C SER A 278 17.64 32.12 -4.44
N SER A 279 18.82 31.54 -4.68
CA SER A 279 19.89 32.15 -5.51
C SER A 279 19.66 32.01 -7.02
N MET A 280 18.57 31.35 -7.43
CA MET A 280 18.19 31.27 -8.84
C MET A 280 17.89 32.67 -9.39
N ALA A 281 18.38 32.95 -10.60
CA ALA A 281 18.09 34.22 -11.29
C ALA A 281 16.58 34.39 -11.50
N ALA A 282 16.12 35.65 -11.42
CA ALA A 282 14.77 36.00 -11.82
C ALA A 282 14.50 35.56 -13.26
N GLY A 283 13.26 35.16 -13.53
CA GLY A 283 12.81 34.73 -14.85
C GLY A 283 11.36 35.14 -15.05
N SER A 284 10.90 35.10 -16.28
CA SER A 284 9.55 35.57 -16.61
C SER A 284 8.54 34.44 -16.55
N ALA A 285 7.46 34.64 -15.79
CA ALA A 285 6.23 33.90 -16.03
C ALA A 285 5.68 34.26 -17.42
N LEU A 286 5.01 33.31 -18.07
CA LEU A 286 4.32 33.56 -19.33
C LEU A 286 2.96 34.20 -19.04
N ASP A 287 2.74 35.40 -19.56
CA ASP A 287 1.42 36.00 -19.60
C ASP A 287 0.54 35.19 -20.54
N VAL A 288 -0.57 34.67 -20.02
CA VAL A 288 -1.56 33.97 -20.84
C VAL A 288 -2.52 35.02 -21.42
N PRO A 289 -2.82 34.97 -22.73
CA PRO A 289 -3.76 35.91 -23.34
C PRO A 289 -5.10 35.97 -22.58
N THR A 290 -5.64 37.18 -22.45
CA THR A 290 -6.98 37.38 -21.87
C THR A 290 -7.98 36.54 -22.63
N THR A 291 -8.71 35.69 -21.90
CA THR A 291 -9.72 34.81 -22.48
C THR A 291 -11.10 35.26 -22.01
N ARG A 292 -12.07 35.28 -22.93
CA ARG A 292 -13.46 35.67 -22.65
C ARG A 292 -14.35 34.43 -22.58
N PHE A 293 -15.23 34.40 -21.60
CA PHE A 293 -16.11 33.29 -21.27
C PHE A 293 -17.54 33.76 -21.08
N ILE A 294 -18.48 32.82 -21.15
CA ILE A 294 -19.85 32.99 -20.67
C ILE A 294 -19.92 32.29 -19.32
N PRO A 295 -20.08 33.01 -18.19
CA PRO A 295 -20.20 32.39 -16.88
C PRO A 295 -21.44 31.49 -16.83
N THR A 296 -21.30 30.33 -16.21
CA THR A 296 -22.43 29.42 -15.97
C THR A 296 -22.73 29.36 -14.49
N GLU A 297 -24.00 29.45 -14.11
CA GLU A 297 -24.42 29.21 -12.72
C GLU A 297 -23.93 27.82 -12.27
N ILE A 298 -23.52 27.70 -11.01
CA ILE A 298 -23.09 26.39 -10.48
C ILE A 298 -24.33 25.53 -10.27
N GLU A 299 -24.43 24.45 -11.03
CA GLU A 299 -25.47 23.43 -10.87
C GLU A 299 -24.84 22.07 -10.50
N PHE A 300 -25.54 21.29 -9.70
CA PHE A 300 -25.14 19.92 -9.35
C PHE A 300 -26.37 19.05 -9.13
N ILE A 301 -26.19 17.73 -9.15
CA ILE A 301 -27.32 16.81 -8.99
C ILE A 301 -27.98 17.03 -7.62
N GLY A 302 -29.27 17.39 -7.64
CA GLY A 302 -30.06 17.70 -6.43
C GLY A 302 -29.92 19.13 -5.93
N SER A 303 -29.25 20.04 -6.65
CA SER A 303 -29.32 21.47 -6.32
C SER A 303 -30.77 21.96 -6.45
N PRO A 304 -31.25 22.81 -5.53
CA PRO A 304 -32.58 23.41 -5.62
C PRO A 304 -32.78 24.15 -6.94
N ALA A 305 -34.01 24.21 -7.42
CA ALA A 305 -34.28 24.95 -8.64
C ALA A 305 -34.24 26.46 -8.37
N SER A 306 -33.62 27.24 -9.26
CA SER A 306 -33.50 28.69 -9.10
C SER A 306 -34.83 29.43 -9.25
N ARG A 307 -35.82 28.79 -9.87
CA ARG A 307 -37.17 29.31 -10.05
C ARG A 307 -38.15 28.53 -9.20
N TRP A 308 -38.98 29.25 -8.44
CA TRP A 308 -39.95 28.62 -7.53
C TRP A 308 -40.93 27.63 -8.21
N TRP A 309 -41.20 27.80 -9.50
CA TRP A 309 -42.15 26.97 -10.24
C TRP A 309 -41.52 25.73 -10.88
N ASP A 310 -40.20 25.59 -10.83
CA ASP A 310 -39.48 24.44 -11.34
C ASP A 310 -39.40 23.35 -10.24
N PHE A 311 -39.40 22.08 -10.66
CA PHE A 311 -39.44 20.94 -9.76
C PHE A 311 -38.09 20.25 -9.72
N GLU A 312 -37.56 20.04 -8.51
CA GLU A 312 -36.30 19.31 -8.34
C GLU A 312 -36.45 17.82 -8.68
N ASP A 313 -35.34 17.18 -9.05
CA ASP A 313 -35.31 15.73 -9.24
C ASP A 313 -35.45 14.99 -7.89
N HIS A 314 -36.57 14.29 -7.71
CA HIS A 314 -36.86 13.47 -6.52
C HIS A 314 -35.79 12.41 -6.18
N ARG A 315 -34.88 12.08 -7.10
CA ARG A 315 -33.80 11.10 -6.84
C ARG A 315 -32.79 11.60 -5.81
N VAL A 316 -32.71 12.91 -5.58
CA VAL A 316 -31.85 13.51 -4.56
C VAL A 316 -32.65 14.51 -3.73
N ASP A 317 -32.87 14.20 -2.46
CA ASP A 317 -33.55 15.07 -1.50
C ASP A 317 -32.56 15.59 -0.45
N LEU A 318 -31.98 16.76 -0.71
CA LEU A 318 -31.05 17.41 0.22
C LEU A 318 -31.74 17.92 1.50
N GLY A 319 -33.07 18.06 1.48
CA GLY A 319 -33.87 18.48 2.63
C GLY A 319 -34.00 17.38 3.69
N GLN A 320 -33.87 16.11 3.30
CA GLN A 320 -33.84 14.96 4.20
C GLN A 320 -32.46 14.66 4.78
N VAL A 321 -31.42 15.38 4.33
CA VAL A 321 -30.08 15.21 4.90
C VAL A 321 -30.11 15.74 6.34
N THR A 322 -30.14 14.83 7.31
CA THR A 322 -30.03 15.19 8.72
C THR A 322 -28.56 15.33 9.10
N GLY A 323 -28.21 16.41 9.81
CA GLY A 323 -26.91 16.60 10.44
C GLY A 323 -27.05 16.77 11.95
N ASP A 324 -26.10 16.22 12.71
CA ASP A 324 -25.90 16.62 14.11
C ASP A 324 -25.15 17.97 14.14
N SER A 325 -25.17 18.65 15.27
CA SER A 325 -24.39 19.87 15.57
C SER A 325 -22.88 19.74 15.29
N SER A 326 -22.35 18.52 15.22
CA SER A 326 -20.96 18.24 14.85
C SER A 326 -20.73 18.07 13.34
N ASP A 327 -21.78 17.98 12.52
CA ASP A 327 -21.70 17.68 11.09
C ASP A 327 -21.51 18.95 10.23
N PHE A 328 -20.50 19.76 10.55
CA PHE A 328 -20.25 21.05 9.89
C PHE A 328 -20.22 20.97 8.36
N GLY A 329 -19.62 19.91 7.79
CA GLY A 329 -19.55 19.74 6.34
C GLY A 329 -20.92 19.57 5.68
N ARG A 330 -21.84 18.83 6.33
CA ARG A 330 -23.21 18.67 5.83
C ARG A 330 -23.98 19.96 5.94
N MET A 331 -23.84 20.66 7.07
CA MET A 331 -24.48 21.96 7.28
C MET A 331 -24.00 22.99 6.24
N LEU A 332 -22.70 23.08 5.98
CA LEU A 332 -22.14 23.97 4.95
C LEU A 332 -22.64 23.62 3.54
N LEU A 333 -22.74 22.34 3.20
CA LEU A 333 -23.27 21.91 1.91
C LEU A 333 -24.75 22.31 1.77
N GLN A 334 -25.57 22.10 2.81
CA GLN A 334 -26.98 22.48 2.80
C GLN A 334 -27.14 24.00 2.70
N GLU A 335 -26.36 24.75 3.49
CA GLU A 335 -26.40 26.21 3.46
C GLU A 335 -26.02 26.73 2.07
N PHE A 336 -24.95 26.21 1.48
CA PHE A 336 -24.57 26.53 0.09
C PHE A 336 -25.67 26.19 -0.90
N ALA A 337 -26.19 24.96 -0.86
CA ALA A 337 -27.22 24.48 -1.79
C ALA A 337 -28.51 25.31 -1.73
N PHE A 338 -29.00 25.61 -0.53
CA PHE A 338 -30.31 26.25 -0.35
C PHE A 338 -30.28 27.78 -0.34
N LEU A 339 -29.16 28.41 0.04
CA LEU A 339 -29.09 29.87 0.20
C LEU A 339 -28.22 30.55 -0.84
N TYR A 340 -27.14 29.93 -1.30
CA TYR A 340 -26.11 30.65 -2.06
C TYR A 340 -25.89 30.13 -3.47
N GLN A 341 -26.32 28.92 -3.82
CA GLN A 341 -26.00 28.29 -5.11
C GLN A 341 -26.33 29.19 -6.32
N ASN A 342 -27.47 29.89 -6.29
CA ASN A 342 -27.91 30.76 -7.39
C ASN A 342 -27.05 32.01 -7.60
N ASP A 343 -26.19 32.35 -6.65
CA ASP A 343 -25.29 33.51 -6.72
C ASP A 343 -23.86 33.12 -7.14
N TRP A 344 -23.60 31.83 -7.38
CA TRP A 344 -22.26 31.35 -7.73
C TRP A 344 -22.17 30.96 -9.19
N PHE A 345 -21.10 31.44 -9.84
CA PHE A 345 -20.83 31.19 -11.25
C PHE A 345 -19.46 30.53 -11.43
N SER A 346 -19.41 29.61 -12.39
CA SER A 346 -18.21 28.90 -12.82
C SER A 346 -17.72 29.45 -14.15
N VAL A 347 -16.40 29.60 -14.27
CA VAL A 347 -15.70 29.89 -15.53
C VAL A 347 -14.59 28.85 -15.71
N PRO A 348 -14.67 27.96 -16.71
CA PRO A 348 -13.65 26.95 -16.93
C PRO A 348 -12.39 27.59 -17.52
N TYR A 349 -11.27 27.52 -16.79
CA TYR A 349 -9.99 28.04 -17.26
C TYR A 349 -8.93 26.94 -17.29
N THR A 350 -8.36 26.68 -18.47
CA THR A 350 -7.32 25.66 -18.65
C THR A 350 -5.94 26.25 -18.39
N VAL A 351 -5.16 25.58 -17.53
CA VAL A 351 -3.76 25.93 -17.25
C VAL A 351 -2.83 24.80 -17.69
N PRO A 352 -1.56 25.10 -18.05
CA PRO A 352 -0.57 24.07 -18.30
C PRO A 352 -0.38 23.18 -17.05
N VAL A 353 -0.32 21.86 -17.24
CA VAL A 353 0.03 20.94 -16.15
C VAL A 353 1.46 21.19 -15.66
N GLY A 354 1.69 20.99 -14.36
CA GLY A 354 2.99 21.23 -13.74
C GLY A 354 3.37 22.70 -13.67
N SER A 355 2.39 23.62 -13.67
CA SER A 355 2.62 25.06 -13.62
C SER A 355 1.97 25.72 -12.41
N LEU A 356 2.68 26.72 -11.87
CA LEU A 356 2.17 27.64 -10.89
C LEU A 356 1.40 28.73 -11.63
N SER A 357 0.12 28.86 -11.32
CA SER A 357 -0.79 29.78 -11.97
C SER A 357 -1.26 30.87 -11.00
N THR A 358 -1.33 32.09 -11.50
CA THR A 358 -1.87 33.25 -10.80
C THR A 358 -2.89 33.94 -11.68
N VAL A 359 -4.14 34.02 -11.23
CA VAL A 359 -5.14 34.86 -11.87
C VAL A 359 -4.83 36.32 -11.53
N THR A 360 -4.58 37.15 -12.54
CA THR A 360 -4.17 38.55 -12.38
C THR A 360 -5.34 39.51 -12.43
N ALA A 361 -6.35 39.21 -13.23
CA ALA A 361 -7.61 39.95 -13.26
C ALA A 361 -8.76 39.07 -13.73
N VAL A 362 -9.92 39.30 -13.11
CA VAL A 362 -11.23 38.85 -13.59
C VAL A 362 -12.09 40.09 -13.75
N VAL A 363 -12.65 40.29 -14.95
CA VAL A 363 -13.61 41.36 -15.23
C VAL A 363 -14.91 40.71 -15.67
N VAL A 364 -15.99 40.97 -14.97
CA VAL A 364 -17.33 40.49 -15.32
C VAL A 364 -18.11 41.63 -15.94
N THR A 365 -18.66 41.41 -17.13
CA THR A 365 -19.61 42.32 -17.76
C THR A 365 -21.01 41.74 -17.58
N ASP A 366 -21.93 42.53 -17.03
CA ASP A 366 -23.31 42.11 -16.81
C ASP A 366 -24.20 42.29 -18.06
N VAL A 367 -25.46 41.85 -17.97
CA VAL A 367 -26.46 41.98 -19.03
C VAL A 367 -26.84 43.43 -19.38
N PHE A 368 -26.51 44.40 -18.53
CA PHE A 368 -26.71 45.83 -18.77
C PHE A 368 -25.47 46.50 -19.38
N GLY A 369 -24.39 45.75 -19.61
CA GLY A 369 -23.13 46.22 -20.18
C GLY A 369 -22.20 46.89 -19.16
N GLN A 370 -22.51 46.84 -17.86
CA GLN A 370 -21.64 47.34 -16.81
C GLN A 370 -20.52 46.32 -16.55
N SER A 371 -19.30 46.81 -16.33
CA SER A 371 -18.12 45.95 -16.12
C SER A 371 -17.56 46.14 -14.72
N TYR A 372 -17.35 45.03 -14.03
CA TYR A 372 -16.89 44.97 -12.65
C TYR A 372 -15.61 44.15 -12.56
N ARG A 373 -14.60 44.70 -11.90
CA ARG A 373 -13.40 43.92 -11.56
C ARG A 373 -13.72 43.06 -10.34
N VAL A 374 -13.60 41.75 -10.49
CA VAL A 374 -13.79 40.80 -9.39
C VAL A 374 -12.43 40.53 -8.75
N HIS A 375 -12.37 40.71 -7.44
CA HIS A 375 -11.18 40.41 -6.64
C HIS A 375 -11.24 38.98 -6.11
N PRO A 376 -10.09 38.30 -5.96
CA PRO A 376 -10.06 36.98 -5.31
C PRO A 376 -10.68 37.03 -3.91
N ALA A 377 -11.44 36.00 -3.55
CA ALA A 377 -11.88 35.81 -2.18
C ALA A 377 -10.66 35.79 -1.23
N GLY A 378 -10.76 36.46 -0.09
CA GLY A 378 -9.64 36.58 0.85
C GLY A 378 -8.73 37.81 0.64
N ALA A 379 -8.89 38.55 -0.47
CA ALA A 379 -8.12 39.76 -0.74
C ALA A 379 -8.93 41.01 -0.35
N SER A 380 -8.59 41.64 0.78
CA SER A 380 -9.18 42.94 1.14
C SER A 380 -8.53 44.04 0.30
N PRO A 381 -9.28 44.80 -0.53
CA PRO A 381 -8.71 45.90 -1.29
C PRO A 381 -8.31 47.03 -0.32
N ALA A 382 -7.02 47.36 -0.24
CA ALA A 382 -6.48 48.42 0.61
C ALA A 382 -6.98 49.86 0.28
N THR A 383 -7.90 50.00 -0.68
CA THR A 383 -8.27 51.30 -1.28
C THR A 383 -9.77 51.49 -1.50
N GLU A 384 -10.64 50.52 -1.19
CA GLU A 384 -12.06 50.81 -1.15
C GLU A 384 -12.44 51.41 0.20
N PRO A 385 -13.18 52.53 0.25
CA PRO A 385 -13.68 53.07 1.51
C PRO A 385 -14.55 52.00 2.17
N GLU A 386 -14.08 51.48 3.30
CA GLU A 386 -14.76 50.44 4.06
C GLU A 386 -16.19 50.90 4.39
N ALA A 387 -17.18 50.32 3.73
CA ALA A 387 -18.56 50.42 4.19
C ALA A 387 -18.62 49.73 5.57
N PRO A 388 -19.03 50.43 6.64
CA PRO A 388 -18.94 49.94 8.02
C PRO A 388 -19.77 48.66 8.29
N GLU A 389 -20.64 48.28 7.34
CA GLU A 389 -21.53 47.12 7.39
C GLU A 389 -20.87 45.83 6.86
N ARG A 390 -19.70 45.90 6.21
CA ARG A 390 -18.94 44.75 5.66
C ARG A 390 -17.76 44.31 6.53
N LYS A 391 -17.83 44.51 7.85
CA LYS A 391 -16.89 43.88 8.79
C LYS A 391 -17.25 42.41 8.98
N LEU A 392 -16.89 41.56 8.02
CA LEU A 392 -16.46 40.22 8.40
C LEU A 392 -15.20 40.42 9.24
N ASP A 393 -15.09 39.74 10.39
CA ASP A 393 -13.91 39.81 11.25
C ASP A 393 -12.64 39.84 10.38
N ASP A 394 -11.72 40.77 10.67
CA ASP A 394 -10.57 41.04 9.83
C ASP A 394 -9.77 39.77 9.48
N ASP A 395 -9.87 38.68 10.25
CA ASP A 395 -9.27 37.37 9.97
C ASP A 395 -10.13 36.43 9.09
N ALA A 396 -11.45 36.51 9.14
CA ALA A 396 -12.37 35.68 8.36
C ALA A 396 -12.39 36.08 6.88
N GLY A 397 -12.23 37.37 6.59
CA GLY A 397 -12.12 37.90 5.21
C GLY A 397 -10.80 37.59 4.50
N ARG A 398 -9.91 36.79 5.09
CA ARG A 398 -8.56 36.46 4.58
C ARG A 398 -8.36 34.98 4.24
N TRP A 399 -9.38 34.15 4.45
CA TRP A 399 -9.35 32.74 4.12
C TRP A 399 -9.69 32.52 2.63
N GLY A 400 -9.05 31.53 2.01
CA GLY A 400 -9.33 31.15 0.63
C GLY A 400 -8.99 29.68 0.40
N LEU A 401 -9.80 29.00 -0.41
CA LEU A 401 -9.58 27.65 -0.88
C LEU A 401 -8.77 27.63 -2.17
N PHE A 402 -8.16 26.48 -2.47
CA PHE A 402 -7.44 26.22 -3.73
C PHE A 402 -6.30 27.22 -4.02
N ARG A 403 -5.49 27.50 -3.00
CA ARG A 403 -4.24 28.27 -3.12
C ARG A 403 -3.16 27.67 -2.23
N GLN A 404 -1.90 28.00 -2.52
CA GLN A 404 -0.80 27.68 -1.62
C GLN A 404 -0.83 28.57 -0.38
N SER A 405 -0.52 27.95 0.77
CA SER A 405 -0.43 28.68 2.04
C SER A 405 0.82 29.57 1.98
N PRO A 406 0.70 30.84 2.39
CA PRO A 406 1.82 31.77 2.30
C PRO A 406 2.85 31.58 3.41
N VAL A 407 4.07 32.05 3.16
CA VAL A 407 5.09 32.20 4.19
C VAL A 407 4.75 33.39 5.09
N GLY A 408 4.61 33.16 6.40
CA GLY A 408 4.41 34.24 7.38
C GLY A 408 2.94 34.71 7.46
N GLU A 409 2.72 36.03 7.57
CA GLU A 409 1.37 36.58 7.68
C GLU A 409 0.56 36.41 6.39
N ARG A 410 -0.71 36.02 6.54
CA ARG A 410 -1.65 35.75 5.43
C ARG A 410 -1.93 36.97 4.53
N THR A 411 -1.54 38.16 4.95
CA THR A 411 -1.99 39.46 4.44
C THR A 411 -1.27 39.95 3.19
N ALA A 412 -0.09 39.39 2.84
CA ALA A 412 0.77 39.94 1.80
C ALA A 412 1.00 39.03 0.58
N SER A 413 0.40 37.84 0.53
CA SER A 413 0.72 36.85 -0.52
C SER A 413 -0.31 36.80 -1.65
N VAL A 414 0.22 36.88 -2.87
CA VAL A 414 -0.52 36.72 -4.13
C VAL A 414 -1.14 35.32 -4.19
N PRO A 415 -2.45 35.16 -4.44
CA PRO A 415 -3.07 33.84 -4.59
C PRO A 415 -2.44 33.08 -5.76
N ARG A 416 -1.85 31.92 -5.46
CA ARG A 416 -1.14 31.06 -6.41
C ARG A 416 -1.64 29.63 -6.26
N LEU A 417 -1.82 28.94 -7.39
CA LEU A 417 -2.21 27.54 -7.42
C LEU A 417 -1.23 26.75 -8.28
N LEU A 418 -0.61 25.72 -7.72
CA LEU A 418 0.20 24.77 -8.47
C LEU A 418 -0.63 23.54 -8.78
N ILE A 419 -0.76 23.23 -10.06
CA ILE A 419 -1.29 21.93 -10.48
C ILE A 419 -0.09 21.03 -10.79
N PRO A 420 0.23 20.04 -9.94
CA PRO A 420 1.40 19.20 -10.16
C PRO A 420 1.24 18.33 -11.41
N HIS A 421 2.36 17.95 -12.03
CA HIS A 421 2.37 16.83 -12.97
C HIS A 421 2.44 15.53 -12.17
N ALA A 422 1.33 15.15 -11.56
CA ALA A 422 1.21 13.93 -10.78
C ALA A 422 0.99 12.71 -11.69
N ALA A 423 1.59 11.59 -11.34
CA ALA A 423 1.26 10.28 -11.89
C ALA A 423 -0.15 9.92 -11.39
N LEU A 424 -1.18 10.17 -12.20
CA LEU A 424 -2.57 9.94 -11.81
C LEU A 424 -2.85 8.47 -11.42
N THR A 425 -2.25 7.52 -12.13
CA THR A 425 -2.43 6.06 -11.91
C THR A 425 -1.12 5.31 -12.19
N PRO A 426 -0.11 5.42 -11.30
CA PRO A 426 1.11 4.66 -11.47
C PRO A 426 0.81 3.17 -11.30
N LEU A 427 1.43 2.33 -12.13
CA LEU A 427 1.43 0.89 -11.91
C LEU A 427 2.37 0.60 -10.73
N VAL A 428 1.82 0.05 -9.65
CA VAL A 428 2.57 -0.31 -8.45
C VAL A 428 2.79 -1.82 -8.45
N GLY A 429 4.05 -2.24 -8.33
CA GLY A 429 4.42 -3.64 -8.17
C GLY A 429 4.10 -4.16 -6.76
N ARG A 430 4.31 -5.46 -6.54
CA ARG A 430 4.24 -6.01 -5.17
C ARG A 430 5.32 -5.36 -4.29
N PRO A 431 5.04 -5.10 -3.00
CA PRO A 431 6.06 -4.63 -2.07
C PRO A 431 7.25 -5.59 -2.03
N VAL A 432 8.46 -5.04 -2.18
CA VAL A 432 9.72 -5.77 -2.01
C VAL A 432 10.11 -5.77 -0.53
N GLU A 433 9.75 -4.70 0.17
CA GLU A 433 9.82 -4.61 1.62
C GLU A 433 8.57 -3.97 2.20
N GLN A 434 8.16 -4.42 3.38
CA GLN A 434 7.01 -3.90 4.11
C GLN A 434 7.30 -3.97 5.61
N VAL A 435 7.17 -2.82 6.27
CA VAL A 435 7.41 -2.66 7.70
C VAL A 435 6.20 -2.02 8.34
N THR A 436 5.67 -2.60 9.41
CA THR A 436 4.62 -1.97 10.21
C THR A 436 5.19 -1.49 11.53
N LEU A 437 5.11 -0.18 11.78
CA LEU A 437 5.41 0.45 13.06
C LEU A 437 4.15 0.47 13.93
N LEU A 438 4.19 -0.12 15.11
CA LEU A 438 3.06 -0.20 16.03
C LEU A 438 3.49 0.06 17.47
N ARG A 439 2.60 0.68 18.24
CA ARG A 439 2.78 0.88 19.69
C ARG A 439 2.27 -0.35 20.42
N GLU A 440 3.10 -0.95 21.27
CA GLU A 440 2.70 -2.06 22.14
C GLU A 440 2.70 -1.61 23.60
N GLU A 441 1.52 -1.66 24.22
CA GLU A 441 1.31 -1.29 25.63
C GLU A 441 2.03 -2.25 26.60
N ALA A 442 1.99 -3.56 26.35
CA ALA A 442 2.55 -4.56 27.26
C ALA A 442 4.07 -4.39 27.51
N THR A 443 4.81 -3.91 26.51
CA THR A 443 6.25 -3.65 26.61
C THR A 443 6.56 -2.16 26.75
N ASN A 444 5.57 -1.28 26.58
CA ASN A 444 5.74 0.17 26.46
C ASN A 444 6.81 0.56 25.40
N LEU A 445 6.81 -0.15 24.27
CA LEU A 445 7.73 0.06 23.15
C LEU A 445 6.95 0.32 21.86
N VAL A 446 7.64 0.92 20.89
CA VAL A 446 7.22 0.84 19.49
C VAL A 446 7.97 -0.32 18.85
N TRP A 447 7.27 -1.11 18.06
CA TRP A 447 7.87 -2.18 17.27
C TRP A 447 7.76 -1.86 15.79
N ALA A 448 8.87 -2.00 15.06
CA ALA A 448 8.88 -2.12 13.62
C ALA A 448 8.88 -3.60 13.25
N VAL A 449 7.78 -4.08 12.69
CA VAL A 449 7.58 -5.47 12.27
C VAL A 449 7.86 -5.58 10.79
N GLU A 450 8.93 -6.26 10.42
CA GLU A 450 9.26 -6.57 9.02
C GLU A 450 8.33 -7.68 8.52
N GLN A 451 7.21 -7.29 7.92
CA GLN A 451 6.23 -8.24 7.36
C GLN A 451 6.71 -8.81 6.04
N THR A 452 7.40 -8.00 5.24
CA THR A 452 7.99 -8.41 3.98
C THR A 452 9.44 -7.96 3.94
N VAL A 453 10.33 -8.90 3.72
CA VAL A 453 11.77 -8.64 3.56
C VAL A 453 12.18 -8.97 2.12
N PRO A 454 13.19 -8.29 1.55
CA PRO A 454 13.60 -8.58 0.19
C PRO A 454 14.07 -10.03 0.03
N ASP A 455 13.58 -10.69 -1.03
CA ASP A 455 13.89 -12.08 -1.36
C ASP A 455 15.17 -12.20 -2.20
N GLY A 456 15.92 -11.13 -2.43
CA GLY A 456 17.12 -11.16 -3.27
C GLY A 456 16.87 -11.33 -4.78
N PHE A 457 15.61 -11.46 -5.23
CA PHE A 457 15.17 -11.67 -6.63
C PHE A 457 14.40 -10.50 -7.22
N GLY A 458 14.23 -9.43 -6.45
CA GLY A 458 13.39 -8.29 -6.77
C GLY A 458 11.94 -8.47 -6.35
N ASN A 459 11.62 -9.47 -5.52
CA ASN A 459 10.32 -9.58 -4.84
C ASN A 459 10.52 -9.54 -3.31
N GLY A 460 9.40 -9.55 -2.59
CA GLY A 460 9.37 -9.74 -1.15
C GLY A 460 9.11 -11.20 -0.75
N MET A 461 9.64 -11.59 0.40
CA MET A 461 9.29 -12.83 1.11
C MET A 461 8.74 -12.51 2.51
N ASP A 462 7.95 -13.42 3.07
CA ASP A 462 7.37 -13.27 4.41
C ASP A 462 8.46 -13.16 5.48
N GLY A 463 8.45 -12.07 6.25
CA GLY A 463 9.48 -11.79 7.24
C GLY A 463 9.41 -12.71 8.45
N ALA A 464 8.21 -13.12 8.88
CA ALA A 464 8.05 -14.07 9.99
C ALA A 464 8.63 -15.45 9.64
N GLY A 465 8.29 -15.98 8.46
CA GLY A 465 8.85 -17.22 7.92
C GLY A 465 10.37 -17.12 7.71
N ALA A 466 10.86 -15.98 7.22
CA ALA A 466 12.29 -15.76 7.05
C ALA A 466 13.04 -15.72 8.40
N ALA A 467 12.44 -15.15 9.44
CA ALA A 467 12.98 -15.18 10.80
C ALA A 467 12.94 -16.59 11.41
N ALA A 468 11.84 -17.34 11.23
CA ALA A 468 11.70 -18.71 11.70
C ALA A 468 12.75 -19.66 11.08
N GLN A 469 13.06 -19.48 9.79
CA GLN A 469 14.12 -20.26 9.12
C GLN A 469 15.51 -19.99 9.71
N VAL A 470 15.84 -18.73 10.02
CA VAL A 470 17.12 -18.38 10.68
C VAL A 470 17.16 -18.97 12.09
N ALA A 471 16.07 -18.85 12.86
CA ALA A 471 15.96 -19.43 14.18
C ALA A 471 16.17 -20.95 14.15
N GLU A 472 15.54 -21.66 13.21
CA GLU A 472 15.72 -23.11 13.03
C GLU A 472 17.14 -23.48 12.59
N TYR A 473 17.75 -22.71 11.69
CA TYR A 473 19.14 -22.88 11.28
C TYR A 473 20.11 -22.80 12.45
N LEU A 474 19.88 -21.85 13.37
CA LEU A 474 20.70 -21.68 14.57
C LEU A 474 20.40 -22.78 15.60
N ARG A 475 19.13 -23.13 15.81
CA ARG A 475 18.69 -24.16 16.75
C ARG A 475 19.25 -25.54 16.41
N THR A 476 19.25 -25.92 15.14
CA THR A 476 19.82 -27.20 14.68
C THR A 476 21.33 -27.33 14.89
N ARG A 477 22.02 -26.21 15.15
CA ARG A 477 23.47 -26.15 15.40
C ARG A 477 23.81 -25.85 16.86
N ALA A 478 22.82 -25.47 17.65
CA ALA A 478 22.98 -25.27 19.06
C ALA A 478 23.18 -26.61 19.77
N THR A 479 24.04 -26.61 20.79
CA THR A 479 24.15 -27.77 21.68
C THR A 479 22.82 -27.93 22.43
N PRO A 480 22.22 -29.13 22.47
CA PRO A 480 20.99 -29.35 23.22
C PRO A 480 21.16 -28.90 24.67
N PRO A 481 20.16 -28.23 25.27
CA PRO A 481 20.23 -27.88 26.68
C PRO A 481 20.40 -29.14 27.52
N VAL A 482 21.19 -29.04 28.59
CA VAL A 482 21.37 -30.15 29.54
C VAL A 482 20.01 -30.51 30.13
N ALA A 483 19.64 -31.79 30.08
CA ALA A 483 18.40 -32.26 30.68
C ALA A 483 18.40 -31.94 32.17
N THR A 484 17.42 -31.15 32.62
CA THR A 484 17.21 -30.78 34.02
C THR A 484 16.07 -31.60 34.62
N THR A 485 16.21 -32.01 35.87
CA THR A 485 15.14 -32.66 36.65
C THR A 485 14.31 -31.67 37.46
N ALA A 486 14.61 -30.37 37.36
CA ALA A 486 13.85 -29.33 38.05
C ALA A 486 12.40 -29.31 37.54
N ALA A 487 11.42 -29.27 38.45
CA ALA A 487 10.00 -29.23 38.11
C ALA A 487 9.57 -27.94 37.40
N TYR A 488 10.40 -26.90 37.49
CA TYR A 488 10.21 -25.62 36.81
C TYR A 488 11.55 -25.05 36.35
N THR A 489 11.52 -24.36 35.21
CA THR A 489 12.62 -23.55 34.69
C THR A 489 12.19 -22.09 34.73
N TYR A 490 12.90 -21.28 35.50
CA TYR A 490 12.69 -19.83 35.49
C TYR A 490 13.35 -19.23 34.24
N GLN A 491 12.56 -18.53 33.45
CA GLN A 491 12.97 -17.78 32.27
C GLN A 491 12.86 -16.29 32.57
N LEU A 492 14.00 -15.61 32.68
CA LEU A 492 14.05 -14.17 32.93
C LEU A 492 13.36 -13.36 31.82
N ALA A 493 13.52 -13.74 30.56
CA ALA A 493 12.87 -13.11 29.42
C ALA A 493 12.66 -14.11 28.26
N SER A 494 11.55 -13.99 27.54
CA SER A 494 11.33 -14.69 26.28
C SER A 494 12.12 -14.03 25.14
N SER A 495 12.38 -14.77 24.07
CA SER A 495 12.97 -14.23 22.84
C SER A 495 11.87 -13.71 21.92
N VAL A 496 12.10 -12.57 21.28
CA VAL A 496 11.23 -12.07 20.20
C VAL A 496 11.77 -12.58 18.85
N ALA A 497 10.87 -12.85 17.90
CA ALA A 497 11.26 -13.24 16.56
C ALA A 497 12.04 -12.12 15.84
N GLU A 498 13.07 -12.47 15.07
CA GLU A 498 14.05 -11.51 14.52
C GLU A 498 13.48 -10.44 13.56
N HIS A 499 12.24 -10.59 13.11
CA HIS A 499 11.55 -9.60 12.27
C HIS A 499 10.90 -8.46 13.09
N TRP A 500 10.97 -8.51 14.42
CA TRP A 500 10.51 -7.45 15.32
C TRP A 500 11.69 -6.61 15.79
N ILE A 501 11.73 -5.36 15.35
CA ILE A 501 12.80 -4.42 15.67
C ILE A 501 12.26 -3.37 16.65
N PRO A 502 12.85 -3.20 17.85
CA PRO A 502 12.32 -2.30 18.85
C PRO A 502 12.67 -0.85 18.53
N PHE A 503 11.82 0.05 18.98
CA PHE A 503 11.99 1.50 18.92
C PHE A 503 11.67 2.08 20.30
N VAL A 504 12.63 2.78 20.88
CA VAL A 504 12.58 3.31 22.25
C VAL A 504 12.35 4.81 22.21
N PRO A 505 11.37 5.35 22.97
CA PRO A 505 11.15 6.79 23.04
C PRO A 505 12.32 7.49 23.75
N ARG A 506 12.78 8.59 23.17
CA ARG A 506 13.90 9.41 23.64
C ARG A 506 13.50 10.89 23.58
N PRO A 507 13.58 11.62 24.71
CA PRO A 507 13.25 13.04 24.70
C PRO A 507 14.32 13.84 23.95
N ALA A 508 13.89 14.81 23.15
CA ALA A 508 14.77 15.79 22.53
C ALA A 508 14.88 17.06 23.38
N ALA A 509 16.00 17.78 23.23
CA ALA A 509 16.20 19.09 23.85
C ALA A 509 15.16 20.14 23.40
N THR A 510 14.51 19.92 22.25
CA THR A 510 13.46 20.79 21.69
C THR A 510 12.08 20.56 22.29
N GLY A 511 11.92 19.60 23.22
CA GLY A 511 10.64 19.22 23.81
C GLY A 511 9.82 18.24 22.97
N LEU A 512 10.28 17.90 21.76
CA LEU A 512 9.74 16.81 20.96
C LEU A 512 10.36 15.47 21.39
N SER A 513 9.65 14.36 21.19
CA SER A 513 10.18 13.01 21.39
C SER A 513 10.53 12.35 20.06
N TYR A 514 11.59 11.57 20.07
CA TYR A 514 11.98 10.67 18.98
C TYR A 514 11.82 9.22 19.41
N LEU A 515 11.65 8.35 18.45
CA LEU A 515 11.76 6.90 18.57
C LEU A 515 13.12 6.52 18.00
N GLU A 516 14.02 6.05 18.85
CA GLU A 516 15.35 5.57 18.48
C GLU A 516 15.27 4.05 18.29
N GLN A 517 15.73 3.57 17.14
CA GLN A 517 15.83 2.13 16.89
C GLN A 517 16.74 1.47 17.94
N GLY A 518 16.21 0.49 18.66
CA GLY A 518 16.94 -0.30 19.65
C GLY A 518 17.57 -1.56 19.05
N GLU A 519 18.44 -2.18 19.84
CA GLU A 519 19.08 -3.45 19.50
C GLU A 519 18.59 -4.56 20.45
N ILE A 520 18.32 -5.74 19.90
CA ILE A 520 18.01 -6.93 20.69
C ILE A 520 19.18 -7.90 20.60
N PRO A 521 19.70 -8.41 21.74
CA PRO A 521 20.71 -9.45 21.71
C PRO A 521 20.13 -10.74 21.14
N ARG A 522 20.78 -11.29 20.11
CA ARG A 522 20.49 -12.63 19.59
C ARG A 522 21.07 -13.65 20.57
N GLN A 523 20.21 -14.28 21.36
CA GLN A 523 20.60 -15.32 22.30
C GLN A 523 20.07 -16.68 21.83
N VAL A 524 20.97 -17.62 21.63
CA VAL A 524 20.65 -19.02 21.30
C VAL A 524 21.35 -19.91 22.32
N ALA A 525 20.58 -20.56 23.19
CA ALA A 525 21.12 -21.42 24.23
C ALA A 525 21.99 -22.54 23.63
N GLY A 526 23.19 -22.76 24.19
CA GLY A 526 24.10 -23.79 23.68
C GLY A 526 24.86 -23.42 22.40
N LEU A 527 24.82 -22.14 21.98
CA LEU A 527 25.51 -21.63 20.79
C LEU A 527 26.23 -20.31 21.09
N THR A 528 27.53 -20.24 20.79
CA THR A 528 28.30 -18.98 20.86
C THR A 528 28.33 -18.32 19.48
N LEU A 529 27.75 -17.13 19.38
CA LEU A 529 27.70 -16.36 18.14
C LEU A 529 28.91 -15.43 18.00
N ARG A 530 29.32 -15.16 16.75
CA ARG A 530 30.34 -14.15 16.43
C ARG A 530 29.85 -12.77 16.89
N PRO A 531 30.74 -11.83 17.29
CA PRO A 531 30.33 -10.49 17.74
C PRO A 531 29.37 -9.78 16.76
N ALA A 532 29.60 -9.88 15.46
CA ALA A 532 28.75 -9.28 14.43
C ALA A 532 27.33 -9.90 14.33
N ASP A 533 27.14 -11.10 14.88
CA ASP A 533 25.87 -11.84 14.85
C ASP A 533 25.15 -11.83 16.22
N GLN A 534 25.73 -11.21 17.24
CA GLN A 534 25.16 -11.16 18.60
C GLN A 534 24.00 -10.19 18.73
N THR A 535 23.74 -9.34 17.75
CA THR A 535 22.58 -8.45 17.72
C THR A 535 21.68 -8.76 16.52
N ILE A 536 20.38 -8.64 16.73
CA ILE A 536 19.39 -8.73 15.67
C ILE A 536 19.46 -7.43 14.87
N GLN A 537 19.68 -7.56 13.57
CA GLN A 537 19.77 -6.44 12.63
C GLN A 537 18.56 -6.49 11.69
N PRO A 538 17.93 -5.35 11.37
CA PRO A 538 16.84 -5.32 10.40
C PRO A 538 17.28 -5.85 9.04
N ARG A 539 16.38 -6.51 8.33
CA ARG A 539 16.61 -7.06 6.99
C ARG A 539 16.12 -6.14 5.89
N THR A 540 15.19 -5.24 6.19
CA THR A 540 14.67 -4.25 5.25
C THR A 540 15.68 -3.11 5.06
N PRO A 541 16.07 -2.77 3.82
CA PRO A 541 16.76 -1.52 3.51
C PRO A 541 16.09 -0.27 4.12
N LEU A 542 14.76 -0.29 4.26
CA LEU A 542 13.98 0.77 4.87
C LEU A 542 14.41 1.06 6.31
N LEU A 543 14.65 0.03 7.13
CA LEU A 543 15.11 0.17 8.52
C LEU A 543 16.64 0.26 8.66
N ARG A 544 17.38 0.30 7.55
CA ARG A 544 18.86 0.39 7.54
C ARG A 544 19.39 1.71 6.97
N GLN A 545 18.50 2.68 6.79
CA GLN A 545 18.88 4.03 6.37
C GLN A 545 19.72 4.71 7.47
N GLY A 546 20.63 5.62 7.09
CA GLY A 546 21.44 6.39 8.05
C GLY A 546 22.85 5.84 8.34
N GLY A 547 23.17 4.63 7.88
CA GLY A 547 24.53 4.07 7.98
C GLY A 547 24.97 3.88 9.44
N SER A 548 25.91 4.70 9.91
CA SER A 548 26.40 4.66 11.29
C SER A 548 25.66 5.62 12.23
N GLN A 549 24.70 6.41 11.72
CA GLN A 549 23.90 7.31 12.54
C GLN A 549 22.71 6.58 13.14
N PRO A 550 22.22 6.98 14.33
CA PRO A 550 21.01 6.43 14.92
C PRO A 550 19.81 6.60 13.99
N TYR A 551 18.98 5.56 13.87
CA TYR A 551 17.72 5.63 13.12
C TYR A 551 16.65 6.25 14.02
N LEU A 552 16.29 7.51 13.75
CA LEU A 552 15.39 8.32 14.58
C LEU A 552 14.11 8.67 13.83
N ILE A 553 12.96 8.29 14.38
CA ILE A 553 11.62 8.65 13.86
C ILE A 553 10.99 9.65 14.83
N HIS A 554 10.32 10.69 14.35
CA HIS A 554 9.52 11.53 15.24
C HIS A 554 8.36 10.74 15.84
N GLU A 555 8.16 10.81 17.16
CA GLU A 555 7.16 9.98 17.85
C GLU A 555 5.74 10.18 17.28
N TYR A 556 5.36 11.42 16.95
CA TYR A 556 4.05 11.76 16.42
C TYR A 556 3.79 11.18 15.01
N ARG A 557 4.82 10.65 14.33
CA ARG A 557 4.70 9.96 13.04
C ARG A 557 4.21 8.53 13.17
N VAL A 558 4.20 7.96 14.38
CA VAL A 558 3.60 6.66 14.69
C VAL A 558 2.34 6.88 15.53
N PRO A 559 1.14 6.97 14.91
CA PRO A 559 -0.11 7.16 15.63
C PRO A 559 -0.50 5.90 16.44
N PRO A 560 -1.53 5.95 17.31
CA PRO A 560 -1.96 4.80 18.10
C PRO A 560 -2.32 3.54 17.30
N ASN A 561 -2.84 3.71 16.09
CA ASN A 561 -3.17 2.59 15.19
C ASN A 561 -1.95 2.06 14.41
N GLY A 562 -0.78 2.64 14.64
CA GLY A 562 0.44 2.34 13.91
C GLY A 562 0.48 2.94 12.50
N VAL A 563 1.56 2.63 11.78
CA VAL A 563 1.75 3.05 10.39
C VAL A 563 2.48 1.96 9.62
N ARG A 564 2.10 1.76 8.35
CA ARG A 564 2.75 0.83 7.45
C ARG A 564 3.62 1.57 6.46
N LEU A 565 4.83 1.08 6.27
CA LEU A 565 5.79 1.56 5.29
C LEU A 565 6.02 0.48 4.25
N GLU A 566 5.93 0.84 2.99
CA GLU A 566 6.10 -0.09 1.86
C GLU A 566 7.16 0.45 0.91
N GLY A 567 8.09 -0.41 0.49
CA GLY A 567 9.01 -0.15 -0.61
C GLY A 567 8.64 -1.00 -1.82
N ALA A 568 8.32 -0.35 -2.94
CA ALA A 568 7.86 -1.04 -4.14
C ALA A 568 8.35 -0.35 -5.42
N TYR A 569 8.47 -1.15 -6.50
CA TYR A 569 8.69 -0.61 -7.83
C TYR A 569 7.41 0.01 -8.39
N ARG A 570 7.52 1.20 -8.98
CA ARG A 570 6.41 1.98 -9.54
C ARG A 570 6.73 2.36 -10.97
N ARG A 571 5.71 2.39 -11.83
CA ARG A 571 5.86 2.74 -13.23
C ARG A 571 4.77 3.71 -13.68
N ALA A 572 5.17 4.82 -14.29
CA ALA A 572 4.27 5.81 -14.85
C ALA A 572 4.77 6.31 -16.21
N ARG A 573 3.89 6.97 -16.96
CA ARG A 573 4.24 7.66 -18.21
C ARG A 573 4.39 9.16 -17.96
N GLY A 574 5.37 9.77 -18.62
CA GLY A 574 5.53 11.22 -18.69
C GLY A 574 4.64 11.88 -19.74
N LEU A 575 4.65 13.21 -19.77
CA LEU A 575 3.87 14.03 -20.72
C LEU A 575 4.31 13.82 -22.18
N ASP A 576 5.56 13.41 -22.38
CA ASP A 576 6.17 13.09 -23.68
C ASP A 576 6.00 11.61 -24.08
N GLY A 577 5.28 10.82 -23.28
CA GLY A 577 5.10 9.38 -23.50
C GLY A 577 6.28 8.52 -23.04
N SER A 578 7.35 9.12 -22.51
CA SER A 578 8.44 8.38 -21.87
C SER A 578 7.93 7.57 -20.68
N VAL A 579 8.65 6.51 -20.32
CA VAL A 579 8.30 5.64 -19.19
C VAL A 579 9.30 5.86 -18.07
N ALA A 580 8.81 6.18 -16.88
CA ALA A 580 9.60 6.19 -15.66
C ALA A 580 9.28 4.94 -14.84
N LEU A 581 10.31 4.17 -14.47
CA LEU A 581 10.23 3.06 -13.50
C LEU A 581 11.18 3.36 -12.35
N TRP A 582 10.68 3.50 -11.14
CA TRP A 582 11.51 3.80 -9.96
C TRP A 582 11.17 2.84 -8.82
N TYR A 583 12.12 2.68 -7.91
CA TYR A 583 11.86 2.13 -6.59
C TYR A 583 11.53 3.29 -5.66
N GLY A 584 10.54 3.16 -4.79
CA GLY A 584 10.19 4.24 -3.86
C GLY A 584 9.39 3.76 -2.67
N TYR A 585 9.49 4.53 -1.59
CA TYR A 585 8.80 4.27 -0.33
C TYR A 585 7.43 4.95 -0.30
N GLN A 586 6.52 4.42 0.51
CA GLN A 586 5.28 5.08 0.85
C GLN A 586 4.84 4.73 2.25
N ARG A 587 4.28 5.74 2.90
CA ARG A 587 3.62 5.62 4.19
C ARG A 587 2.12 5.45 4.01
N LEU A 588 1.55 4.45 4.66
CA LEU A 588 0.13 4.10 4.62
C LEU A 588 -0.41 3.91 6.04
N PRO A 589 -1.69 4.22 6.27
CA PRO A 589 -2.35 3.84 7.52
C PRO A 589 -2.40 2.31 7.65
N THR A 590 -2.39 1.83 8.87
CA THR A 590 -2.52 0.39 9.18
C THR A 590 -3.56 0.15 10.27
N LYS A 591 -3.93 -1.12 10.43
CA LYS A 591 -4.70 -1.60 11.58
C LYS A 591 -3.74 -2.15 12.63
N GLN A 592 -4.19 -2.21 13.87
CA GLN A 592 -3.43 -2.86 14.93
C GLN A 592 -3.16 -4.33 14.58
N MET A 593 -1.96 -4.79 14.92
CA MET A 593 -1.53 -6.18 14.80
C MET A 593 -1.43 -6.82 16.20
N GLY A 594 -1.19 -8.13 16.26
CA GLY A 594 -0.86 -8.80 17.52
C GLY A 594 0.42 -8.25 18.18
N GLY A 595 0.65 -8.62 19.44
CA GLY A 595 1.84 -8.19 20.19
C GLY A 595 3.11 -8.99 19.85
N SER A 596 4.25 -8.53 20.36
CA SER A 596 5.56 -9.17 20.15
C SER A 596 5.70 -10.53 20.82
N GLY A 597 4.86 -10.82 21.82
CA GLY A 597 4.97 -12.01 22.66
C GLY A 597 6.13 -11.95 23.66
N LEU A 598 6.76 -10.79 23.83
CA LEU A 598 7.81 -10.58 24.82
C LEU A 598 7.22 -10.71 26.24
N GLN A 599 7.79 -11.60 27.04
CA GLN A 599 7.40 -11.85 28.41
C GLN A 599 8.65 -11.83 29.29
N PHE A 600 8.50 -11.33 30.51
CA PHE A 600 9.55 -11.32 31.54
C PHE A 600 9.13 -12.19 32.71
N ASP A 601 10.10 -12.66 33.49
CA ASP A 601 9.89 -13.35 34.76
C ASP A 601 8.90 -14.53 34.68
N THR A 602 9.07 -15.37 33.66
CA THR A 602 8.15 -16.49 33.38
C THR A 602 8.65 -17.79 34.02
N LEU A 603 7.75 -18.55 34.63
CA LEU A 603 8.05 -19.87 35.18
C LEU A 603 7.53 -20.95 34.22
N LEU A 604 8.43 -21.64 33.53
CA LEU A 604 8.10 -22.74 32.61
C LEU A 604 8.08 -24.07 33.36
N PRO A 605 7.17 -25.02 33.06
CA PRO A 605 7.22 -26.36 33.62
C PRO A 605 8.50 -27.09 33.18
N GLY A 606 9.13 -27.83 34.08
CA GLY A 606 10.26 -28.69 33.79
C GLY A 606 9.86 -29.90 32.96
N GLY A 607 10.61 -30.20 31.90
CA GLY A 607 10.30 -31.31 31.00
C GLY A 607 10.41 -32.67 31.70
N THR A 608 9.33 -33.45 31.71
CA THR A 608 9.38 -34.89 32.00
C THR A 608 10.13 -35.64 30.88
N PRO A 609 10.98 -36.63 31.21
CA PRO A 609 11.57 -37.48 30.17
C PRO A 609 10.49 -38.40 29.59
N SER A 610 10.22 -38.23 28.28
CA SER A 610 9.48 -39.11 27.36
C SER A 610 8.07 -39.59 27.77
N GLY A 611 7.07 -39.13 27.01
CA GLY A 611 5.81 -39.86 26.85
C GLY A 611 4.62 -38.97 26.49
N THR A 612 4.33 -38.83 25.19
CA THR A 612 3.08 -38.30 24.60
C THR A 612 2.72 -36.82 24.93
N PRO A 613 2.17 -36.04 23.98
CA PRO A 613 1.80 -34.66 24.26
C PRO A 613 0.52 -34.62 25.11
N SER A 614 0.67 -34.29 26.40
CA SER A 614 -0.45 -33.89 27.26
C SER A 614 -0.80 -32.42 27.03
N ALA A 615 -2.10 -32.16 26.88
CA ALA A 615 -2.72 -30.85 26.69
C ALA A 615 -2.35 -29.79 27.78
N PRO A 616 -2.48 -28.48 27.49
CA PRO A 616 -2.22 -27.41 28.47
C PRO A 616 -3.30 -27.36 29.58
N PRO A 617 -2.99 -26.77 30.75
CA PRO A 617 -3.84 -26.85 31.94
C PRO A 617 -5.05 -25.91 31.90
N ASP A 618 -6.15 -26.38 32.49
CA ASP A 618 -7.42 -25.67 32.67
C ASP A 618 -7.27 -24.37 33.50
N ILE A 619 -7.85 -23.29 32.97
CA ILE A 619 -8.21 -22.08 33.73
C ILE A 619 -9.70 -22.19 34.09
N LEU A 620 -9.99 -22.02 35.38
CA LEU A 620 -11.31 -22.15 35.99
C LEU A 620 -12.36 -21.14 35.49
N ASP A 621 -13.58 -21.66 35.36
CA ASP A 621 -14.92 -21.05 35.43
C ASP A 621 -15.32 -19.91 34.46
N THR A 622 -16.05 -20.30 33.41
CA THR A 622 -17.17 -19.52 32.84
C THR A 622 -18.24 -20.49 32.29
N PRO A 623 -19.55 -20.13 32.34
CA PRO A 623 -20.65 -21.09 32.24
C PRO A 623 -20.86 -21.63 30.80
N GLU A 624 -21.32 -22.88 30.77
CA GLU A 624 -21.44 -23.80 29.63
C GLU A 624 -21.96 -23.20 28.31
N LEU A 625 -21.18 -23.40 27.25
CA LEU A 625 -21.61 -23.45 25.85
C LEU A 625 -21.22 -24.83 25.27
N PRO A 626 -22.02 -25.43 24.37
CA PRO A 626 -21.89 -26.84 24.01
C PRO A 626 -20.55 -27.15 23.31
N ALA A 627 -19.97 -28.29 23.70
CA ALA A 627 -18.62 -28.74 23.36
C ALA A 627 -18.30 -28.65 21.85
N LYS A 628 -17.36 -27.77 21.49
CA LYS A 628 -16.68 -27.75 20.19
C LYS A 628 -15.49 -28.72 20.24
N VAL A 629 -15.41 -29.63 19.28
CA VAL A 629 -14.26 -30.54 19.12
C VAL A 629 -13.04 -29.72 18.65
N GLN A 630 -12.12 -29.38 19.55
CA GLN A 630 -10.93 -28.56 19.25
C GLN A 630 -9.64 -29.37 18.97
N ALA A 631 -9.61 -30.68 19.26
CA ALA A 631 -8.46 -31.52 18.97
C ALA A 631 -8.50 -32.08 17.52
N PRO A 632 -7.38 -32.13 16.78
CA PRO A 632 -7.35 -32.78 15.47
C PRO A 632 -7.66 -34.28 15.65
N PRO A 633 -8.60 -34.87 14.90
CA PRO A 633 -8.90 -36.31 14.99
C PRO A 633 -7.80 -37.22 14.41
N TYR A 634 -6.67 -36.67 13.96
CA TYR A 634 -5.60 -37.37 13.25
C TYR A 634 -4.23 -36.76 13.60
N GLU A 635 -3.14 -37.49 13.33
CA GLU A 635 -1.77 -37.07 13.63
C GLU A 635 -1.38 -35.77 12.88
N GLN A 636 -0.59 -34.88 13.52
CA GLN A 636 -0.09 -33.65 12.89
C GLN A 636 0.58 -33.88 11.52
N ASN A 637 1.09 -35.09 11.27
CA ASN A 637 1.76 -35.50 10.05
C ASN A 637 0.83 -35.62 8.82
N GLN A 638 -0.47 -35.51 9.01
CA GLN A 638 -1.47 -35.50 7.93
C GLN A 638 -2.13 -34.13 7.74
N LEU A 639 -1.67 -33.08 8.45
CA LEU A 639 -2.10 -31.70 8.26
C LEU A 639 -1.52 -31.11 6.98
N PHE A 640 -2.40 -30.52 6.17
CA PHE A 640 -2.08 -29.68 5.02
C PHE A 640 -2.43 -28.24 5.40
N ASN A 641 -1.41 -27.40 5.62
CA ASN A 641 -1.62 -25.97 5.86
C ASN A 641 -1.34 -25.20 4.57
N LEU A 642 -2.40 -24.77 3.87
CA LEU A 642 -2.28 -23.99 2.64
C LEU A 642 -2.47 -22.50 2.96
N ASN A 643 -1.50 -21.92 3.66
CA ASN A 643 -1.64 -20.59 4.27
C ASN A 643 -1.48 -19.42 3.28
N ARG A 644 -1.12 -19.70 2.02
CA ARG A 644 -0.97 -18.69 0.97
C ARG A 644 -1.97 -18.90 -0.16
N TYR A 645 -2.33 -17.80 -0.81
CA TYR A 645 -3.24 -17.77 -1.96
C TYR A 645 -2.64 -18.37 -3.25
N ASP A 646 -1.43 -18.90 -3.21
CA ASP A 646 -0.78 -19.58 -4.33
C ASP A 646 -0.49 -21.05 -4.06
N GLN A 647 -0.98 -21.57 -2.93
CA GLN A 647 -0.78 -22.95 -2.51
C GLN A 647 -1.98 -23.82 -2.82
N TYR A 648 -1.75 -24.85 -3.62
CA TYR A 648 -2.77 -25.84 -3.98
C TYR A 648 -2.15 -27.21 -4.22
N LEU A 649 -2.97 -28.25 -4.10
CA LEU A 649 -2.58 -29.63 -4.39
C LEU A 649 -3.24 -30.06 -5.70
N SER A 650 -2.47 -30.66 -6.60
CA SER A 650 -2.96 -31.33 -7.80
C SER A 650 -2.65 -32.83 -7.75
N LEU A 651 -3.56 -33.65 -8.24
CA LEU A 651 -3.37 -35.09 -8.40
C LEU A 651 -4.04 -35.55 -9.69
N ALA A 652 -3.28 -36.23 -10.55
CA ALA A 652 -3.84 -36.88 -11.72
C ALA A 652 -4.71 -38.08 -11.29
N LEU A 653 -5.94 -38.13 -11.76
CA LEU A 653 -6.89 -39.20 -11.52
C LEU A 653 -6.98 -40.12 -12.74
N PRO A 654 -6.80 -41.44 -12.58
CA PRO A 654 -7.11 -42.38 -13.64
C PRO A 654 -8.63 -42.44 -13.91
N ALA A 655 -9.04 -43.14 -14.96
CA ALA A 655 -10.45 -43.44 -15.15
C ALA A 655 -10.91 -44.39 -14.04
N LEU A 656 -11.85 -43.94 -13.21
CA LEU A 656 -12.38 -44.68 -12.07
C LEU A 656 -13.85 -45.03 -12.30
N PRO A 657 -14.38 -46.17 -11.84
CA PRO A 657 -15.80 -46.49 -11.98
C PRO A 657 -16.72 -45.59 -11.12
N ALA A 658 -16.19 -45.02 -10.03
CA ALA A 658 -16.77 -43.94 -9.27
C ALA A 658 -15.62 -43.16 -8.59
N LEU A 659 -15.78 -41.87 -8.35
CA LEU A 659 -14.80 -41.07 -7.61
C LEU A 659 -15.41 -40.62 -6.29
N THR A 660 -14.82 -41.08 -5.19
CA THR A 660 -15.12 -40.55 -3.85
C THR A 660 -13.87 -39.91 -3.26
N VAL A 661 -13.97 -38.65 -2.86
CA VAL A 661 -12.92 -37.93 -2.14
C VAL A 661 -13.41 -37.65 -0.73
N ALA A 662 -12.58 -37.95 0.25
CA ALA A 662 -12.91 -37.78 1.65
C ALA A 662 -11.74 -37.13 2.39
N LEU A 663 -12.05 -36.13 3.19
CA LEU A 663 -11.05 -35.28 3.85
C LEU A 663 -11.65 -34.56 5.05
N TRP A 664 -10.76 -34.08 5.91
CA TRP A 664 -11.09 -33.13 6.96
C TRP A 664 -10.69 -31.73 6.54
N VAL A 665 -11.51 -30.74 6.88
CA VAL A 665 -11.26 -29.34 6.55
C VAL A 665 -11.58 -28.42 7.73
N ASN A 666 -10.71 -27.46 8.00
CA ASN A 666 -10.89 -26.43 9.00
C ASN A 666 -10.58 -25.06 8.36
N VAL A 667 -11.56 -24.18 8.41
CA VAL A 667 -11.45 -22.80 7.92
C VAL A 667 -11.13 -21.90 9.09
N ALA A 668 -9.90 -21.37 9.12
CA ALA A 668 -9.33 -20.73 10.30
C ALA A 668 -9.51 -19.19 10.36
N ASP A 669 -9.97 -18.55 9.29
CA ASP A 669 -10.05 -17.08 9.19
C ASP A 669 -11.30 -16.62 8.42
N GLU A 670 -11.87 -15.49 8.88
CA GLU A 670 -13.01 -14.75 8.29
C GLU A 670 -12.62 -13.87 7.10
N SER A 671 -11.32 -13.71 6.81
CA SER A 671 -10.84 -12.81 5.75
C SER A 671 -11.35 -13.11 4.32
N PHE A 672 -12.14 -14.19 4.14
CA PHE A 672 -12.79 -14.61 2.89
C PHE A 672 -14.29 -14.28 2.81
N ALA A 673 -14.86 -13.62 3.83
CA ALA A 673 -16.25 -13.20 3.81
C ALA A 673 -16.53 -12.28 2.60
N GLY A 674 -17.45 -12.71 1.71
CA GLY A 674 -17.90 -11.94 0.56
C GLY A 674 -17.48 -12.44 -0.83
N ASN A 675 -16.64 -13.48 -0.94
CA ASN A 675 -16.22 -14.06 -2.23
C ASN A 675 -16.42 -15.60 -2.28
N TRP A 676 -16.45 -16.15 -3.50
CA TRP A 676 -16.53 -17.59 -3.75
C TRP A 676 -15.16 -18.26 -3.63
N HIS A 677 -15.05 -19.39 -2.92
CA HIS A 677 -13.80 -20.13 -2.72
C HIS A 677 -13.94 -21.62 -2.99
N TYR A 678 -13.04 -22.21 -3.80
CA TYR A 678 -13.05 -23.65 -4.10
C TYR A 678 -12.17 -24.39 -3.10
N LEU A 679 -12.78 -25.29 -2.33
CA LEU A 679 -12.05 -26.18 -1.43
C LEU A 679 -11.55 -27.42 -2.18
N LEU A 680 -12.36 -27.93 -3.09
CA LEU A 680 -12.08 -29.13 -3.86
C LEU A 680 -12.66 -28.99 -5.26
N ASP A 681 -11.93 -29.46 -6.26
CA ASP A 681 -12.34 -29.42 -7.64
C ASP A 681 -11.78 -30.62 -8.41
N ALA A 682 -12.63 -31.59 -8.73
CA ALA A 682 -12.27 -32.73 -9.57
C ALA A 682 -12.83 -32.52 -10.98
N ARG A 683 -12.02 -32.65 -12.03
CA ARG A 683 -12.48 -32.41 -13.42
C ARG A 683 -11.58 -32.98 -14.50
N ASN A 684 -12.06 -33.00 -15.74
CA ASN A 684 -11.19 -33.09 -16.91
C ASN A 684 -10.67 -31.70 -17.32
N LEU A 685 -9.39 -31.40 -17.07
CA LEU A 685 -8.79 -30.09 -17.38
C LEU A 685 -8.71 -29.76 -18.88
N ARG A 686 -8.79 -30.77 -19.76
CA ARG A 686 -8.60 -30.57 -21.21
C ARG A 686 -9.84 -29.98 -21.87
N ASP A 687 -11.02 -30.43 -21.49
CA ASP A 687 -12.26 -30.12 -22.17
C ASP A 687 -13.46 -29.86 -21.23
N ASN A 688 -13.26 -29.92 -19.91
CA ASN A 688 -14.31 -29.76 -18.89
C ASN A 688 -15.53 -30.66 -19.11
N THR A 689 -15.36 -31.80 -19.79
CA THR A 689 -16.45 -32.76 -20.08
C THR A 689 -17.16 -33.26 -18.81
N TRP A 690 -16.46 -33.27 -17.69
CA TRP A 690 -17.02 -33.50 -16.36
C TRP A 690 -16.28 -32.66 -15.32
N PHE A 691 -17.00 -32.27 -14.27
CA PHE A 691 -16.42 -31.73 -13.05
C PHE A 691 -17.34 -31.96 -11.86
N ALA A 692 -16.75 -31.96 -10.67
CA ALA A 692 -17.44 -31.95 -9.39
C ALA A 692 -16.60 -31.12 -8.42
N SER A 693 -17.17 -30.01 -7.95
CA SER A 693 -16.46 -29.01 -7.16
C SER A 693 -17.23 -28.70 -5.89
N LEU A 694 -16.49 -28.50 -4.81
CA LEU A 694 -17.00 -28.07 -3.52
C LEU A 694 -16.40 -26.71 -3.17
N GLY A 695 -17.25 -25.74 -2.85
CA GLY A 695 -16.80 -24.41 -2.46
C GLY A 695 -17.63 -23.78 -1.34
N ILE A 696 -17.11 -22.68 -0.81
CA ILE A 696 -17.74 -21.82 0.20
C ILE A 696 -18.10 -20.48 -0.46
N GLY A 697 -19.35 -20.06 -0.31
CA GLY A 697 -19.84 -18.76 -0.78
C GLY A 697 -19.98 -17.71 0.34
N SER A 698 -20.47 -16.51 -0.03
CA SER A 698 -20.60 -15.33 0.84
C SER A 698 -21.45 -15.51 2.10
N GLU A 699 -22.28 -16.56 2.18
CA GLU A 699 -23.14 -16.90 3.33
C GLU A 699 -22.64 -18.12 4.13
N TRP A 700 -21.34 -18.46 4.04
CA TRP A 700 -20.77 -19.62 4.75
C TRP A 700 -21.44 -20.96 4.44
N THR A 701 -22.08 -21.01 3.26
CA THR A 701 -22.83 -22.16 2.79
C THR A 701 -21.95 -22.96 1.82
N TRP A 702 -21.93 -24.28 1.97
CA TRP A 702 -21.32 -25.18 1.00
C TRP A 702 -22.09 -25.16 -0.31
N TYR A 703 -21.42 -25.19 -1.45
CA TYR A 703 -22.08 -25.52 -2.71
C TYR A 703 -21.32 -26.62 -3.43
N LEU A 704 -22.11 -27.54 -3.97
CA LEU A 704 -21.67 -28.59 -4.85
C LEU A 704 -22.01 -28.19 -6.28
N ASP A 705 -21.01 -28.06 -7.13
CA ASP A 705 -21.15 -27.72 -8.56
C ASP A 705 -20.67 -28.89 -9.41
N GLY A 706 -21.46 -29.33 -10.40
CA GLY A 706 -21.11 -30.45 -11.28
C GLY A 706 -22.23 -30.90 -12.21
N ALA A 707 -21.98 -30.83 -13.53
CA ALA A 707 -22.83 -31.12 -14.71
C ALA A 707 -24.29 -30.56 -14.67
N PRO A 708 -24.80 -29.98 -15.78
CA PRO A 708 -26.02 -29.17 -15.76
C PRO A 708 -27.26 -29.99 -15.36
N GLY A 709 -27.84 -29.69 -14.19
CA GLY A 709 -29.23 -30.00 -13.89
C GLY A 709 -29.52 -30.87 -12.65
N THR A 710 -28.54 -31.33 -11.87
CA THR A 710 -28.83 -32.24 -10.74
C THR A 710 -27.91 -32.06 -9.53
N ALA A 711 -28.13 -31.00 -8.73
CA ALA A 711 -27.93 -31.07 -7.28
C ALA A 711 -28.67 -29.91 -6.63
N ALA A 712 -29.59 -30.20 -5.70
CA ALA A 712 -30.11 -29.18 -4.80
C ALA A 712 -28.94 -28.59 -4.01
N GLN A 713 -28.89 -27.26 -3.84
CA GLN A 713 -27.95 -26.61 -2.94
C GLN A 713 -28.15 -27.20 -1.53
N LEU A 714 -27.21 -28.02 -1.08
CA LEU A 714 -27.16 -28.47 0.30
C LEU A 714 -26.63 -27.29 1.13
N ALA A 715 -27.54 -26.52 1.72
CA ALA A 715 -27.18 -25.44 2.60
C ALA A 715 -26.94 -25.96 4.02
N GLY A 716 -25.74 -25.75 4.55
CA GLY A 716 -25.37 -26.01 5.94
C GLY A 716 -24.40 -24.94 6.43
N THR A 717 -24.49 -24.56 7.71
CA THR A 717 -23.64 -23.51 8.30
C THR A 717 -22.28 -24.08 8.66
N LEU A 718 -21.21 -23.56 8.03
CA LEU A 718 -19.83 -23.78 8.48
C LEU A 718 -19.58 -23.00 9.77
N THR A 719 -19.03 -23.67 10.78
CA THR A 719 -18.44 -23.00 11.95
C THR A 719 -16.94 -22.84 11.76
N LEU A 720 -16.47 -21.61 11.93
CA LEU A 720 -15.06 -21.25 11.90
C LEU A 720 -14.25 -21.99 12.95
N ASP A 721 -12.98 -22.20 12.60
CA ASP A 721 -11.98 -22.86 13.44
C ASP A 721 -12.46 -24.20 14.01
N THR A 722 -13.33 -24.88 13.25
CA THR A 722 -13.87 -26.20 13.57
C THR A 722 -13.51 -27.16 12.45
N TRP A 723 -13.12 -28.39 12.81
CA TRP A 723 -12.88 -29.46 11.84
C TRP A 723 -14.20 -30.05 11.33
N HIS A 724 -14.39 -30.04 10.02
CA HIS A 724 -15.51 -30.65 9.32
C HIS A 724 -15.04 -31.86 8.52
N HIS A 725 -15.74 -32.98 8.65
CA HIS A 725 -15.51 -34.17 7.84
C HIS A 725 -16.34 -34.09 6.56
N VAL A 726 -15.67 -34.14 5.42
CA VAL A 726 -16.30 -33.96 4.11
C VAL A 726 -16.08 -35.23 3.28
N VAL A 727 -17.18 -35.77 2.75
CA VAL A 727 -17.15 -36.88 1.79
C VAL A 727 -17.92 -36.46 0.56
N LEU A 728 -17.22 -36.35 -0.57
CA LEU A 728 -17.79 -36.06 -1.88
C LEU A 728 -17.74 -37.33 -2.73
N THR A 729 -18.89 -37.79 -3.21
CA THR A 729 -18.98 -38.91 -4.18
C THR A 729 -19.59 -38.43 -5.48
N THR A 730 -18.95 -38.80 -6.59
CA THR A 730 -19.35 -38.39 -7.95
C THR A 730 -19.50 -39.63 -8.82
N GLY A 731 -20.40 -39.56 -9.81
CA GLY A 731 -20.56 -40.59 -10.83
C GLY A 731 -19.60 -40.47 -12.02
N ALA A 732 -18.54 -39.65 -11.89
CA ALA A 732 -17.59 -39.45 -12.98
C ALA A 732 -16.79 -40.72 -13.24
N THR A 733 -16.82 -41.19 -14.50
CA THR A 733 -16.15 -42.44 -14.93
C THR A 733 -14.90 -42.21 -15.76
N GLN A 734 -14.59 -40.95 -16.08
CA GLN A 734 -13.49 -40.56 -16.96
C GLN A 734 -12.27 -40.13 -16.15
N ALA A 735 -11.08 -40.23 -16.75
CA ALA A 735 -9.87 -39.68 -16.17
C ALA A 735 -9.95 -38.14 -16.05
N GLY A 736 -9.14 -37.58 -15.15
CA GLY A 736 -9.09 -36.14 -14.92
C GLY A 736 -8.05 -35.77 -13.87
N ASP A 737 -8.28 -34.67 -13.19
CA ASP A 737 -7.41 -34.10 -12.16
C ASP A 737 -8.25 -33.74 -10.94
N LEU A 738 -7.70 -33.99 -9.75
CA LEU A 738 -8.19 -33.48 -8.48
C LEU A 738 -7.34 -32.30 -8.06
N LEU A 739 -8.01 -31.17 -7.83
CA LEU A 739 -7.41 -29.96 -7.27
C LEU A 739 -7.99 -29.74 -5.87
N VAL A 740 -7.12 -29.42 -4.90
CA VAL A 740 -7.52 -28.99 -3.56
C VAL A 740 -7.03 -27.56 -3.37
N ASN A 741 -7.93 -26.70 -2.88
CA ASN A 741 -7.73 -25.26 -2.72
C ASN A 741 -7.51 -24.47 -4.03
N ALA A 742 -7.92 -24.99 -5.19
CA ALA A 742 -7.78 -24.30 -6.47
C ALA A 742 -8.81 -24.75 -7.51
N ARG A 743 -8.88 -24.00 -8.63
CA ARG A 743 -9.64 -24.34 -9.83
C ARG A 743 -8.73 -24.25 -11.07
N TYR A 744 -8.87 -25.19 -12.00
CA TYR A 744 -8.07 -25.28 -13.24
C TYR A 744 -6.57 -25.52 -13.02
N THR A 745 -5.78 -24.46 -12.83
CA THR A 745 -4.32 -24.44 -12.62
C THR A 745 -3.85 -23.03 -12.23
N ARG A 746 -4.79 -22.13 -11.85
CA ARG A 746 -4.52 -20.73 -11.47
C ARG A 746 -5.18 -20.44 -10.13
N ASN A 747 -4.56 -19.55 -9.37
CA ASN A 747 -4.95 -19.05 -8.04
C ASN A 747 -6.28 -18.27 -8.00
N GLU A 748 -7.22 -18.61 -8.84
CA GLU A 748 -8.58 -18.13 -8.73
C GLU A 748 -9.18 -18.87 -7.52
N TYR A 749 -9.26 -18.15 -6.39
CA TYR A 749 -10.10 -18.52 -5.24
C TYR A 749 -9.51 -19.48 -4.17
N THR A 750 -8.20 -19.52 -4.01
CA THR A 750 -7.48 -20.21 -2.90
C THR A 750 -7.70 -19.54 -1.54
N SER A 751 -7.72 -20.30 -0.44
CA SER A 751 -7.88 -19.79 0.94
C SER A 751 -6.92 -20.48 1.94
N PRO A 752 -6.53 -19.82 3.06
CA PRO A 752 -5.87 -20.39 4.23
C PRO A 752 -6.83 -21.34 4.94
N VAL A 753 -6.91 -22.53 4.37
CA VAL A 753 -7.71 -23.64 4.85
C VAL A 753 -6.76 -24.75 5.25
N ARG A 754 -7.05 -25.38 6.38
CA ARG A 754 -6.31 -26.55 6.85
C ARG A 754 -7.04 -27.79 6.37
N TYR A 755 -6.36 -28.68 5.67
CA TYR A 755 -6.91 -29.96 5.24
C TYR A 755 -6.23 -31.11 5.97
N ALA A 756 -6.88 -32.27 6.00
CA ALA A 756 -6.25 -33.47 6.49
C ALA A 756 -6.87 -34.78 6.05
N ASP A 757 -6.06 -35.83 6.18
CA ASP A 757 -6.39 -37.23 5.87
C ASP A 757 -7.13 -37.35 4.53
N LEU A 758 -6.58 -36.70 3.49
CA LEU A 758 -7.13 -36.70 2.15
C LEU A 758 -7.02 -38.10 1.54
N ARG A 759 -8.18 -38.74 1.35
CA ARG A 759 -8.33 -40.08 0.79
C ARG A 759 -9.20 -40.06 -0.45
N ILE A 760 -8.84 -40.91 -1.41
CA ILE A 760 -9.53 -41.04 -2.68
C ILE A 760 -9.89 -42.50 -2.88
N TYR A 761 -11.12 -42.77 -3.31
CA TYR A 761 -11.65 -44.10 -3.56
C TYR A 761 -12.29 -44.20 -4.94
N SER A 762 -12.21 -45.40 -5.50
CA SER A 762 -12.82 -45.84 -6.75
C SER A 762 -14.26 -46.34 -6.57
N ARG A 763 -14.83 -46.16 -5.37
CA ARG A 763 -16.17 -46.62 -4.96
C ARG A 763 -16.79 -45.62 -3.98
N ALA A 764 -18.10 -45.67 -3.85
CA ALA A 764 -18.78 -45.02 -2.73
C ALA A 764 -18.36 -45.64 -1.37
N LEU A 765 -18.27 -44.79 -0.34
CA LEU A 765 -18.07 -45.22 1.04
C LEU A 765 -19.38 -45.73 1.65
N LEU A 766 -19.29 -46.72 2.53
CA LEU A 766 -20.42 -47.22 3.31
C LEU A 766 -20.83 -46.17 4.35
N ALA A 767 -22.11 -46.18 4.75
CA ALA A 767 -22.60 -45.28 5.80
C ALA A 767 -21.82 -45.42 7.12
N SER A 768 -21.35 -46.63 7.46
CA SER A 768 -20.50 -46.89 8.61
C SER A 768 -19.10 -46.31 8.49
N GLU A 769 -18.56 -46.20 7.27
CA GLU A 769 -17.26 -45.54 7.03
C GLU A 769 -17.41 -44.02 7.13
N ILE A 770 -18.47 -43.45 6.57
CA ILE A 770 -18.74 -42.00 6.65
C ILE A 770 -18.96 -41.55 8.11
N ALA A 771 -19.61 -42.39 8.91
CA ALA A 771 -19.94 -42.10 10.31
C ALA A 771 -18.77 -42.33 11.29
N ASP A 772 -17.65 -42.91 10.88
CA ASP A 772 -16.48 -43.17 11.73
C ASP A 772 -15.47 -42.00 11.67
N PRO A 773 -15.37 -41.16 12.72
CA PRO A 773 -14.45 -40.03 12.75
C PRO A 773 -12.99 -40.43 12.99
N THR A 774 -12.70 -41.70 13.32
CA THR A 774 -11.34 -42.18 13.63
C THR A 774 -10.55 -42.57 12.37
N GLY A 775 -11.20 -42.59 11.20
CA GLY A 775 -10.53 -42.86 9.93
C GLY A 775 -10.12 -44.33 9.74
N ASN A 776 -10.70 -45.29 10.47
CA ASN A 776 -10.45 -46.73 10.30
C ASN A 776 -11.25 -47.34 9.14
N TRP A 777 -11.17 -46.74 7.96
CA TRP A 777 -11.95 -47.17 6.80
C TRP A 777 -11.28 -48.29 6.02
N SER A 778 -12.08 -49.04 5.26
CA SER A 778 -11.56 -50.15 4.47
C SER A 778 -10.63 -49.65 3.37
N PRO A 779 -9.42 -50.22 3.19
CA PRO A 779 -8.54 -49.87 2.07
C PRO A 779 -9.08 -50.38 0.73
N ASN A 780 -10.16 -51.16 0.71
CA ASN A 780 -10.75 -51.67 -0.52
C ASN A 780 -11.19 -50.52 -1.43
N GLY A 781 -10.70 -50.53 -2.67
CA GLY A 781 -10.99 -49.50 -3.65
C GLY A 781 -10.30 -48.16 -3.39
N GLN A 782 -9.40 -48.06 -2.41
CA GLN A 782 -8.62 -46.84 -2.16
C GLN A 782 -7.64 -46.60 -3.31
N VAL A 783 -7.70 -45.42 -3.90
CA VAL A 783 -6.86 -44.96 -5.01
C VAL A 783 -5.62 -44.24 -4.48
N ALA A 784 -5.79 -43.36 -3.49
CA ALA A 784 -4.68 -42.64 -2.86
C ALA A 784 -5.00 -42.28 -1.40
N ARG A 785 -3.95 -42.13 -0.59
CA ARG A 785 -3.99 -41.48 0.74
C ARG A 785 -2.81 -40.54 0.87
N LEU A 786 -3.05 -39.24 0.81
CA LEU A 786 -1.96 -38.27 0.69
C LEU A 786 -1.48 -37.77 2.07
N SER A 787 -0.16 -37.75 2.27
CA SER A 787 0.51 -37.13 3.42
C SER A 787 1.52 -36.07 2.97
N LEU A 788 1.59 -34.98 3.73
CA LEU A 788 2.55 -33.89 3.55
C LEU A 788 3.62 -33.79 4.64
N ALA A 789 3.68 -34.71 5.59
CA ALA A 789 4.82 -34.79 6.48
C ALA A 789 6.07 -35.20 5.68
N ALA A 790 6.94 -34.22 5.41
CA ALA A 790 8.27 -34.43 4.84
C ALA A 790 8.33 -35.20 3.48
N GLY A 791 7.42 -34.89 2.55
CA GLY A 791 7.54 -35.36 1.17
C GLY A 791 8.76 -34.77 0.45
N PRO A 792 9.34 -35.47 -0.55
CA PRO A 792 10.49 -34.96 -1.29
C PRO A 792 10.12 -33.71 -2.07
N ARG A 793 11.00 -32.71 -2.03
CA ARG A 793 10.88 -31.49 -2.83
C ARG A 793 11.20 -31.84 -4.30
N LEU A 794 10.25 -31.59 -5.20
CA LEU A 794 10.37 -31.90 -6.63
C LEU A 794 11.00 -30.73 -7.39
N THR A 795 10.57 -29.51 -7.07
CA THR A 795 11.14 -28.25 -7.56
C THR A 795 11.17 -27.24 -6.41
N PRO A 796 11.79 -26.06 -6.58
CA PRO A 796 11.84 -25.06 -5.51
C PRO A 796 10.44 -24.67 -5.00
N SER A 797 9.46 -24.59 -5.91
CA SER A 797 8.07 -24.23 -5.62
C SER A 797 7.10 -25.42 -5.51
N THR A 798 7.59 -26.67 -5.57
CA THR A 798 6.73 -27.87 -5.57
C THR A 798 7.23 -28.97 -4.66
N LEU A 799 6.32 -29.50 -3.85
CA LEU A 799 6.55 -30.68 -3.00
C LEU A 799 5.74 -31.85 -3.55
N GLN A 800 6.26 -33.07 -3.37
CA GLN A 800 5.46 -34.26 -3.60
C GLN A 800 4.58 -34.54 -2.38
N ALA A 801 3.28 -34.68 -2.58
CA ALA A 801 2.38 -35.28 -1.58
C ALA A 801 2.47 -36.80 -1.68
N THR A 802 3.04 -37.44 -0.67
CA THR A 802 3.32 -38.88 -0.72
C THR A 802 2.03 -39.67 -0.56
N ASP A 803 1.79 -40.61 -1.47
CA ASP A 803 0.70 -41.57 -1.36
C ASP A 803 1.10 -42.69 -0.40
N THR A 804 0.50 -42.65 0.78
CA THR A 804 0.68 -43.61 1.86
C THR A 804 -0.20 -44.86 1.71
N SER A 805 -1.08 -44.92 0.70
CA SER A 805 -1.87 -46.12 0.41
C SER A 805 -1.06 -47.24 -0.26
N GLY A 806 0.13 -46.92 -0.79
CA GLY A 806 1.00 -47.86 -1.49
C GLY A 806 0.69 -48.03 -2.98
N ASN A 807 -0.24 -47.24 -3.54
CA ASN A 807 -0.65 -47.32 -4.94
C ASN A 807 0.17 -46.43 -5.89
N GLY A 808 1.04 -45.57 -5.37
CA GLY A 808 1.96 -44.74 -6.16
C GLY A 808 1.32 -43.50 -6.78
N ASN A 809 0.11 -43.14 -6.36
CA ASN A 809 -0.63 -41.98 -6.87
C ASN A 809 -0.24 -40.72 -6.09
N HIS A 810 1.02 -40.30 -6.24
CA HIS A 810 1.55 -39.11 -5.58
C HIS A 810 0.89 -37.83 -6.08
N GLY A 811 0.54 -36.93 -5.17
CA GLY A 811 0.09 -35.59 -5.52
C GLY A 811 1.27 -34.63 -5.70
N ILE A 812 1.01 -33.49 -6.32
CA ILE A 812 1.94 -32.37 -6.47
C ILE A 812 1.35 -31.19 -5.71
N LEU A 813 2.11 -30.70 -4.74
CA LEU A 813 1.76 -29.53 -3.97
C LEU A 813 2.53 -28.33 -4.55
N GLU A 814 1.82 -27.36 -5.11
CA GLU A 814 2.39 -26.18 -5.74
C GLU A 814 2.32 -24.96 -4.80
N GLY A 815 3.24 -24.00 -4.97
CA GLY A 815 3.27 -22.74 -4.21
C GLY A 815 4.07 -22.77 -2.90
N PHE A 816 4.95 -23.77 -2.73
CA PHE A 816 5.69 -24.03 -1.48
C PHE A 816 7.14 -23.56 -1.46
#